data_AF-A0A7U3ZSE5-F1
#
_entry.id   AF-A0A7U3ZSE5-F1
#
_cell.length_a   1.000
_cell.length_b   1.000
_cell.length_c   1.000
_cell.angle_alpha   90.00
_cell.angle_beta   90.00
_cell.angle_gamma   90.00
#
_symmetry.space_group_name_H-M   'P 1'
#
loop_
_entity.id
_entity.type
_entity.pdbx_description
1 polymer ?
#
loop_
_entity_poly.entity_id
_entity_poly.type
_entity_poly.pdbx_seq_one_letter_code
_entity_poly.pdbx_strand_id
1 'polypeptide(L)'
;MRKLLALLSACVFTTSGVITVVACGSEEKRTDSIFIAGNGDFKITSASLLDWHKSWHGFSNDSVKFINKIYNLIAVGILDSVANNKLQLPTSTIAQERGWDESLNNQIKNLLGNKNSNNTSTLYGLANDALKDLKENTHKNNFNDYKKDLEKRFPGVRNNIKDLENAFKSDYILNDSSNSAFVRLKNLLMFNSTVSNSLWRKGIQTVKLEMKTITSEFASAYNNMKTLDELAKKIEDNFKKVGDKNGLSWSDKSIISFTNLVNSVGGVGFGDRAEENNNDSEKISINYSSSKDVKNRVKMSSSHMNNKTGTEWIKEILKRITPSAINGSSAFLNWSPTREYDGPKKFTNYNNNVPNSWSEIVDYIPSLDSDGNLAKDLISGEFGSITDSQKYSLDRYFNSEKPVMVSDLIFTFANSKTKESIQKELSLKSLIPLSSSDSDLTTELIQRFQGIGSVLKEYVKSEPNKDHQIQTAGLTRFDTIFRGDIKHIKANLTNKKEEDFSKWTQWDSSNTYHKVNKTGSLLTISDTSFSDAAKYSIYDFLTNSENNSWVWSDGKKLEESSLTEYGLSSSEAKAILDALPDDTGSRNNELNKFIKEVIANLIELFKNINQRNDGSDAGQKKNKLFTILNKDEGIIAYIDGDGLHITKIDGYKLINSEIKKVNNENNIKEQTTILKTIESLYSSPQGKVLVPYLINSMISSTNSTNGQGQDNKKWNWSENDKQRASSVMNLGIDINKLNNNIKNEYERFLVNTSLIDSTRTTIFYNTNILNEVAKATETKSDSLAAQANWILNFFTKVFNKKNTKDLFLSIVSDESDNLDLIAGMLSQQSRREKVSGITSLFAKNQEWIQSIKENHKNQIKDPSINHNFVPNYGIDLSTVSNGGKSKFEMLLTSAVFNPNKTSDQINREMSESRGDSI
;
A
#
# COMPACT_ATOMS: atom_id res chain seq x y z
N MET A 1 -42.68 -10.97 -8.39
CA MET A 1 -41.64 -11.68 -9.18
C MET A 1 -41.22 -10.95 -10.47
N ARG A 2 -42.07 -10.69 -11.48
CA ARG A 2 -41.63 -9.97 -12.70
C ARG A 2 -41.06 -8.57 -12.47
N LYS A 3 -41.61 -7.80 -11.52
CA LYS A 3 -41.07 -6.49 -11.10
C LYS A 3 -39.75 -6.60 -10.30
N LEU A 4 -39.56 -7.71 -9.58
CA LEU A 4 -38.30 -8.05 -8.89
C LEU A 4 -37.21 -8.38 -9.91
N LEU A 5 -37.54 -9.17 -10.94
CA LEU A 5 -36.67 -9.46 -12.08
C LEU A 5 -36.31 -8.18 -12.86
N ALA A 6 -37.26 -7.25 -13.04
CA ALA A 6 -37.01 -5.96 -13.69
C ALA A 6 -36.08 -5.04 -12.88
N LEU A 7 -36.21 -5.04 -11.55
CA LEU A 7 -35.33 -4.29 -10.64
C LEU A 7 -33.94 -4.91 -10.55
N LEU A 8 -33.88 -6.23 -10.44
CA LEU A 8 -32.65 -7.01 -10.51
C LEU A 8 -31.96 -6.79 -11.85
N SER A 9 -32.69 -6.77 -12.97
CA SER A 9 -32.14 -6.50 -14.29
C SER A 9 -31.68 -5.05 -14.44
N ALA A 10 -32.42 -4.06 -13.96
CA ALA A 10 -32.01 -2.66 -14.00
C ALA A 10 -30.72 -2.41 -13.18
N CYS A 11 -30.56 -3.05 -12.02
CA CYS A 11 -29.30 -3.05 -11.27
C CYS A 11 -28.21 -3.93 -11.90
N VAL A 12 -28.54 -4.90 -12.78
CA VAL A 12 -27.57 -5.73 -13.54
C VAL A 12 -27.00 -4.98 -14.74
N PHE A 13 -27.76 -4.05 -15.35
CA PHE A 13 -27.37 -3.40 -16.61
C PHE A 13 -26.60 -2.07 -16.47
N THR A 14 -26.34 -1.57 -15.25
CA THR A 14 -25.57 -0.31 -15.06
C THR A 14 -24.04 -0.48 -15.18
N THR A 15 -23.54 -1.63 -15.60
CA THR A 15 -22.09 -1.88 -15.84
C THR A 15 -21.73 -2.12 -17.31
N SER A 16 -22.69 -2.07 -18.24
CA SER A 16 -22.42 -2.11 -19.68
C SER A 16 -23.12 -0.95 -20.37
N GLY A 17 -22.35 -0.11 -21.06
CA GLY A 17 -22.86 1.09 -21.72
C GLY A 17 -23.94 0.83 -22.78
N VAL A 18 -24.72 1.89 -23.01
CA VAL A 18 -25.63 2.15 -24.14
C VAL A 18 -26.95 1.37 -24.14
N ILE A 19 -28.03 2.02 -23.65
CA ILE A 19 -29.32 2.06 -24.36
C ILE A 19 -29.93 3.46 -24.18
N THR A 20 -29.98 4.22 -25.27
CA THR A 20 -30.77 5.44 -25.41
C THR A 20 -32.25 5.09 -25.52
N VAL A 21 -33.08 5.59 -24.60
CA VAL A 21 -34.53 5.75 -24.85
C VAL A 21 -34.85 7.22 -24.67
N VAL A 22 -35.17 7.87 -25.78
CA VAL A 22 -35.64 9.26 -25.85
C VAL A 22 -37.07 9.31 -25.31
N ALA A 23 -37.31 10.14 -24.30
CA ALA A 23 -38.63 10.67 -24.01
C ALA A 23 -38.52 12.13 -23.56
N CYS A 24 -39.28 12.99 -24.23
CA CYS A 24 -39.32 14.45 -24.06
C CYS A 24 -39.69 14.88 -22.64
N GLY A 25 -39.14 16.05 -22.29
CA GLY A 25 -39.12 16.58 -20.93
C GLY A 25 -40.47 16.91 -20.31
N SER A 26 -40.45 16.88 -18.98
CA SER A 26 -41.30 17.67 -18.10
C SER A 26 -40.44 18.10 -16.92
N GLU A 27 -40.51 19.38 -16.55
CA GLU A 27 -39.80 19.96 -15.41
C GLU A 27 -40.00 19.11 -14.13
N GLU A 28 -38.90 18.59 -13.58
CA GLU A 28 -38.91 17.81 -12.35
C GLU A 28 -39.32 18.70 -11.15
N LYS A 29 -40.54 18.52 -10.65
CA LYS A 29 -40.88 18.95 -9.28
C LYS A 29 -40.10 18.10 -8.28
N ARG A 30 -39.02 18.66 -7.71
CA ARG A 30 -38.30 18.09 -6.58
C ARG A 30 -39.27 17.88 -5.40
N THR A 31 -39.68 16.64 -5.19
CA THR A 31 -40.48 16.22 -4.02
C THR A 31 -39.58 15.41 -3.08
N ASP A 32 -38.46 16.00 -2.67
CA ASP A 32 -37.40 15.32 -1.91
C ASP A 32 -37.72 15.12 -0.41
N SER A 33 -38.91 15.53 0.05
CA SER A 33 -39.24 15.70 1.48
C SER A 33 -39.84 14.48 2.19
N ILE A 34 -39.78 13.27 1.62
CA ILE A 34 -40.54 12.10 2.15
C ILE A 34 -39.98 11.54 3.47
N PHE A 35 -38.75 11.89 3.85
CA PHE A 35 -38.04 11.36 5.02
C PHE A 35 -37.97 12.29 6.24
N ILE A 36 -38.56 13.48 6.14
CA ILE A 36 -38.47 14.53 7.16
C ILE A 36 -39.85 14.69 7.78
N ALA A 37 -40.00 14.38 9.07
CA ALA A 37 -41.21 14.73 9.80
C ALA A 37 -41.32 16.27 9.94
N GLY A 38 -42.52 16.83 10.03
CA GLY A 38 -42.70 18.29 10.14
C GLY A 38 -41.91 18.93 11.29
N ASN A 39 -41.56 18.18 12.33
CA ASN A 39 -40.72 18.62 13.44
C ASN A 39 -39.19 18.48 13.19
N GLY A 40 -38.75 18.10 12.00
CA GLY A 40 -37.35 17.84 11.67
C GLY A 40 -36.77 16.56 12.26
N ASP A 41 -37.61 15.61 12.66
CA ASP A 41 -37.14 14.26 12.99
C ASP A 41 -36.93 13.44 11.71
N PHE A 42 -35.84 12.70 11.68
CA PHE A 42 -35.60 11.67 10.67
C PHE A 42 -36.45 10.44 11.02
N LYS A 43 -37.72 10.42 10.62
CA LYS A 43 -38.56 9.22 10.74
C LYS A 43 -38.46 8.40 9.45
N ILE A 44 -37.64 7.36 9.48
CA ILE A 44 -37.58 6.36 8.42
C ILE A 44 -38.73 5.37 8.66
N THR A 45 -39.86 5.57 7.97
CA THR A 45 -40.94 4.57 7.96
C THR A 45 -40.86 3.73 6.69
N SER A 46 -41.33 2.48 6.79
CA SER A 46 -41.42 1.57 5.65
C SER A 46 -42.35 2.08 4.55
N ALA A 47 -43.43 2.77 4.92
CA ALA A 47 -44.36 3.42 4.01
C ALA A 47 -43.68 4.56 3.23
N SER A 48 -42.91 5.41 3.91
CA SER A 48 -42.12 6.50 3.29
C SER A 48 -41.10 5.98 2.27
N LEU A 49 -40.38 4.90 2.60
CA LEU A 49 -39.43 4.27 1.68
C LEU A 49 -40.12 3.68 0.44
N LEU A 50 -41.28 3.06 0.63
CA LEU A 50 -42.07 2.45 -0.44
C LEU A 50 -42.72 3.48 -1.36
N ASP A 51 -43.34 4.52 -0.80
CA ASP A 51 -43.99 5.58 -1.58
C ASP A 51 -42.97 6.41 -2.35
N TRP A 52 -41.79 6.63 -1.78
CA TRP A 52 -40.67 7.25 -2.49
C TRP A 52 -40.11 6.38 -3.62
N HIS A 53 -39.98 5.07 -3.39
CA HIS A 53 -39.61 4.11 -4.45
C HIS A 53 -40.66 4.05 -5.57
N LYS A 54 -41.95 4.06 -5.23
CA LYS A 54 -43.06 4.06 -6.20
C LYS A 54 -43.16 5.37 -6.99
N SER A 55 -42.91 6.53 -6.36
CA SER A 55 -42.97 7.83 -7.04
C SER A 55 -41.83 8.00 -8.05
N TRP A 56 -40.67 7.40 -7.80
CA TRP A 56 -39.52 7.39 -8.70
C TRP A 56 -39.66 6.43 -9.89
N HIS A 57 -40.22 5.24 -9.66
CA HIS A 57 -40.57 4.32 -10.75
C HIS A 57 -41.73 4.82 -11.64
N GLY A 58 -42.30 5.98 -11.34
CA GLY A 58 -43.23 6.68 -12.21
C GLY A 58 -42.57 7.30 -13.43
N PHE A 59 -41.41 7.97 -13.32
CA PHE A 59 -40.90 8.83 -14.40
C PHE A 59 -39.38 9.11 -14.45
N SER A 60 -38.48 8.44 -13.70
CA SER A 60 -37.02 8.63 -13.93
C SER A 60 -36.15 7.37 -13.73
N ASN A 61 -35.12 7.24 -14.57
CA ASN A 61 -34.21 6.10 -14.71
C ASN A 61 -33.00 6.10 -13.73
N ASP A 62 -33.01 6.91 -12.67
CA ASP A 62 -31.79 7.21 -11.91
C ASP A 62 -31.69 6.41 -10.58
N SER A 63 -31.49 5.09 -10.67
CA SER A 63 -31.32 4.20 -9.52
C SER A 63 -30.16 4.59 -8.59
N VAL A 64 -29.20 5.38 -9.07
CA VAL A 64 -28.06 5.85 -8.29
C VAL A 64 -28.51 6.86 -7.24
N LYS A 65 -29.27 7.88 -7.61
CA LYS A 65 -29.80 8.87 -6.65
C LYS A 65 -30.62 8.22 -5.52
N PHE A 66 -31.38 7.17 -5.83
CA PHE A 66 -32.12 6.38 -4.82
C PHE A 66 -31.19 5.77 -3.77
N ILE A 67 -30.17 5.04 -4.22
CA ILE A 67 -29.20 4.36 -3.35
C ILE A 67 -28.39 5.39 -2.53
N ASN A 68 -28.04 6.53 -3.12
CA ASN A 68 -27.28 7.59 -2.43
C ASN A 68 -28.03 8.12 -1.19
N LYS A 69 -29.34 8.35 -1.29
CA LYS A 69 -30.12 8.83 -0.13
C LYS A 69 -30.29 7.75 0.93
N ILE A 70 -30.42 6.48 0.54
CA ILE A 70 -30.46 5.36 1.50
C ILE A 70 -29.19 5.32 2.35
N TYR A 71 -28.00 5.47 1.77
CA TYR A 71 -26.77 5.46 2.56
C TYR A 71 -26.64 6.66 3.51
N ASN A 72 -27.11 7.84 3.11
CA ASN A 72 -27.17 9.00 4.01
C ASN A 72 -28.15 8.79 5.17
N LEU A 73 -29.33 8.23 4.90
CA LEU A 73 -30.30 7.86 5.94
C LEU A 73 -29.73 6.82 6.91
N ILE A 74 -29.01 5.83 6.39
CA ILE A 74 -28.33 4.82 7.21
C ILE A 74 -27.26 5.47 8.08
N ALA A 75 -26.45 6.38 7.52
CA ALA A 75 -25.42 7.09 8.28
C ALA A 75 -26.05 7.91 9.43
N VAL A 76 -27.13 8.64 9.16
CA VAL A 76 -27.91 9.34 10.21
C VAL A 76 -28.45 8.34 11.25
N GLY A 77 -29.02 7.22 10.82
CA GLY A 77 -29.55 6.19 11.72
C GLY A 77 -28.49 5.57 12.63
N ILE A 78 -27.27 5.36 12.13
CA ILE A 78 -26.12 4.92 12.94
C ILE A 78 -25.75 6.00 13.96
N LEU A 79 -25.56 7.24 13.51
CA LEU A 79 -25.15 8.35 14.37
C LEU A 79 -26.17 8.64 15.48
N ASP A 80 -27.46 8.67 15.14
CA ASP A 80 -28.55 8.87 16.10
C ASP A 80 -28.64 7.69 17.09
N SER A 81 -28.55 6.45 16.59
CA SER A 81 -28.57 5.26 17.45
C SER A 81 -27.39 5.22 18.42
N VAL A 82 -26.20 5.68 18.02
CA VAL A 82 -25.03 5.78 18.89
C VAL A 82 -25.18 6.92 19.90
N ALA A 83 -25.61 8.10 19.46
CA ALA A 83 -25.84 9.26 20.34
C ALA A 83 -26.85 8.93 21.45
N ASN A 84 -27.90 8.18 21.11
CA ASN A 84 -28.97 7.77 22.02
C ASN A 84 -28.69 6.42 22.72
N ASN A 85 -27.49 5.85 22.59
CA ASN A 85 -27.06 4.56 23.16
C ASN A 85 -27.89 3.33 22.76
N LYS A 86 -28.69 3.39 21.68
CA LYS A 86 -29.38 2.24 21.06
C LYS A 86 -28.37 1.27 20.43
N LEU A 87 -27.32 1.81 19.83
CA LEU A 87 -26.14 1.07 19.38
C LEU A 87 -24.94 1.46 20.24
N GLN A 88 -24.25 0.47 20.80
CA GLN A 88 -23.08 0.70 21.65
C GLN A 88 -21.81 0.42 20.86
N LEU A 89 -20.95 1.44 20.75
CA LEU A 89 -19.61 1.28 20.21
C LEU A 89 -18.77 0.45 21.19
N PRO A 90 -17.97 -0.52 20.69
CA PRO A 90 -17.19 -1.38 21.57
C PRO A 90 -16.04 -0.61 22.23
N THR A 91 -15.60 -1.11 23.38
CA THR A 91 -14.48 -0.58 24.18
C THR A 91 -13.55 -1.70 24.59
N SER A 92 -12.30 -1.35 24.93
CA SER A 92 -11.31 -2.27 25.50
C SER A 92 -11.08 -3.51 24.62
N THR A 93 -11.03 -4.70 25.21
CA THR A 93 -10.79 -5.97 24.50
C THR A 93 -11.82 -6.23 23.39
N ILE A 94 -13.09 -5.85 23.60
CA ILE A 94 -14.14 -6.02 22.59
C ILE A 94 -13.87 -5.16 21.35
N ALA A 95 -13.33 -3.94 21.54
CA ALA A 95 -12.95 -3.09 20.41
C ALA A 95 -11.83 -3.74 19.59
N GLN A 96 -10.83 -4.31 20.26
CA GLN A 96 -9.71 -4.99 19.59
C GLN A 96 -10.19 -6.23 18.82
N GLU A 97 -11.04 -7.07 19.41
CA GLU A 97 -11.61 -8.26 18.76
C GLU A 97 -12.41 -7.90 17.51
N ARG A 98 -13.15 -6.78 17.56
CA ARG A 98 -13.96 -6.32 16.43
C ARG A 98 -13.16 -5.54 15.38
N GLY A 99 -11.89 -5.21 15.66
CA GLY A 99 -11.09 -4.30 14.85
C GLY A 99 -11.74 -2.93 14.82
N TRP A 100 -11.87 -2.31 16.00
CA TRP A 100 -12.42 -0.99 16.20
C TRP A 100 -11.44 -0.12 17.00
N ASP A 101 -11.25 1.11 16.54
CA ASP A 101 -10.50 2.11 17.28
C ASP A 101 -11.43 2.87 18.24
N GLU A 102 -11.43 2.46 19.51
CA GLU A 102 -12.25 3.08 20.55
C GLU A 102 -11.98 4.58 20.74
N SER A 103 -10.85 5.10 20.27
CA SER A 103 -10.55 6.53 20.35
C SER A 103 -11.53 7.40 19.54
N LEU A 104 -12.18 6.82 18.54
CA LEU A 104 -13.19 7.48 17.71
C LEU A 104 -14.57 7.56 18.37
N ASN A 105 -14.79 6.86 19.49
CA ASN A 105 -16.11 6.75 20.13
C ASN A 105 -16.73 8.10 20.45
N ASN A 106 -15.95 9.02 21.02
CA ASN A 106 -16.43 10.35 21.38
C ASN A 106 -16.73 11.21 20.14
N GLN A 107 -15.93 11.08 19.08
CA GLN A 107 -16.17 11.83 17.85
C GLN A 107 -17.44 11.35 17.15
N ILE A 108 -17.65 10.04 17.03
CA ILE A 108 -18.87 9.49 16.43
C ILE A 108 -20.10 9.86 17.25
N LYS A 109 -20.03 9.72 18.58
CA LYS A 109 -21.15 10.04 19.49
C LYS A 109 -21.59 11.50 19.36
N ASN A 110 -20.63 12.40 19.09
CA ASN A 110 -20.89 13.83 19.02
C ASN A 110 -21.10 14.35 17.58
N LEU A 111 -20.81 13.55 16.54
CA LEU A 111 -20.79 14.02 15.14
C LEU A 111 -22.14 14.57 14.67
N LEU A 112 -23.25 13.94 15.08
CA LEU A 112 -24.59 14.43 14.76
C LEU A 112 -24.85 15.80 15.42
N GLY A 113 -24.44 15.94 16.68
CA GLY A 113 -24.64 17.13 17.49
C GLY A 113 -26.09 17.32 17.95
N ASN A 114 -26.31 18.35 18.76
CA ASN A 114 -27.65 18.74 19.19
C ASN A 114 -28.31 19.60 18.11
N LYS A 115 -29.63 19.44 17.92
CA LYS A 115 -30.42 20.17 16.90
C LYS A 115 -30.27 21.70 16.96
N ASN A 116 -29.98 22.25 18.14
CA ASN A 116 -29.84 23.68 18.39
C ASN A 116 -28.37 24.12 18.58
N SER A 117 -27.41 23.24 18.31
CA SER A 117 -25.98 23.54 18.44
C SER A 117 -25.54 24.52 17.36
N ASN A 118 -24.66 25.47 17.70
CA ASN A 118 -23.94 26.31 16.74
C ASN A 118 -22.49 25.81 16.51
N ASN A 119 -22.15 24.64 17.04
CA ASN A 119 -20.82 24.06 16.87
C ASN A 119 -20.68 23.45 15.46
N THR A 120 -19.97 24.16 14.58
CA THR A 120 -19.71 23.78 13.18
C THR A 120 -18.87 22.51 13.00
N SER A 121 -18.36 21.92 14.10
CA SER A 121 -17.81 20.55 14.06
C SER A 121 -18.87 19.43 14.07
N THR A 122 -20.16 19.78 14.19
CA THR A 122 -21.30 18.83 14.19
C THR A 122 -22.22 19.05 12.98
N LEU A 123 -22.93 17.99 12.57
CA LEU A 123 -23.87 18.05 11.44
C LEU A 123 -25.00 19.07 11.64
N TYR A 124 -25.65 19.05 12.82
CA TYR A 124 -26.68 20.05 13.13
C TYR A 124 -26.11 21.47 13.25
N GLY A 125 -24.88 21.62 13.73
CA GLY A 125 -24.22 22.93 13.77
C GLY A 125 -23.96 23.52 12.39
N LEU A 126 -23.48 22.72 11.44
CA LEU A 126 -23.32 23.13 10.04
C LEU A 126 -24.65 23.45 9.38
N ALA A 127 -25.68 22.63 9.63
CA ALA A 127 -27.02 22.88 9.10
C ALA A 127 -27.64 24.18 9.65
N ASN A 128 -27.40 24.49 10.93
CA ASN A 128 -27.83 25.75 11.55
C ASN A 128 -27.08 26.96 10.98
N ASP A 129 -25.78 26.83 10.75
CA ASP A 129 -24.96 27.87 10.13
C ASP A 129 -25.37 28.13 8.68
N ALA A 130 -25.58 27.08 7.88
CA ALA A 130 -26.08 27.19 6.50
C ALA A 130 -27.48 27.80 6.44
N LEU A 131 -28.37 27.47 7.37
CA LEU A 131 -29.69 28.09 7.46
C LEU A 131 -29.59 29.57 7.82
N LYS A 132 -28.69 29.92 8.74
CA LYS A 132 -28.41 31.29 9.13
C LYS A 132 -27.88 32.10 7.95
N ASP A 133 -26.92 31.55 7.19
CA ASP A 133 -26.38 32.16 5.97
C ASP A 133 -27.48 32.38 4.89
N LEU A 134 -28.34 31.38 4.68
CA LEU A 134 -29.49 31.51 3.78
C LEU A 134 -30.40 32.68 4.19
N LYS A 135 -30.70 32.80 5.48
CA LYS A 135 -31.58 33.83 6.02
C LYS A 135 -30.94 35.23 6.01
N GLU A 136 -29.72 35.34 6.51
CA GLU A 136 -29.05 36.61 6.79
C GLU A 136 -28.29 37.17 5.57
N ASN A 137 -27.70 36.31 4.73
CA ASN A 137 -26.87 36.73 3.59
C ASN A 137 -27.59 36.59 2.25
N THR A 138 -28.20 35.43 1.97
CA THR A 138 -28.87 35.19 0.67
C THR A 138 -30.15 36.01 0.55
N HIS A 139 -31.03 35.93 1.56
CA HIS A 139 -32.30 36.65 1.57
C HIS A 139 -32.25 37.98 2.34
N LYS A 140 -31.09 38.38 2.87
CA LYS A 140 -30.86 39.66 3.58
C LYS A 140 -31.93 39.98 4.63
N ASN A 141 -32.37 38.97 5.39
CA ASN A 141 -33.46 39.06 6.37
C ASN A 141 -34.85 39.41 5.81
N ASN A 142 -35.08 39.28 4.50
CA ASN A 142 -36.42 39.37 3.93
C ASN A 142 -37.22 38.08 4.24
N PHE A 143 -38.06 38.16 5.28
CA PHE A 143 -38.84 37.03 5.77
C PHE A 143 -39.75 36.40 4.70
N ASN A 144 -40.37 37.20 3.83
CA ASN A 144 -41.32 36.71 2.84
C ASN A 144 -40.63 35.94 1.70
N ASP A 145 -39.48 36.44 1.23
CA ASP A 145 -38.72 35.78 0.17
C ASP A 145 -38.04 34.51 0.69
N TYR A 146 -37.50 34.57 1.91
CA TYR A 146 -36.97 33.41 2.62
C TYR A 146 -38.02 32.31 2.82
N LYS A 147 -39.22 32.68 3.31
CA LYS A 147 -40.33 31.72 3.49
C LYS A 147 -40.74 31.09 2.16
N LYS A 148 -40.89 31.90 1.10
CA LYS A 148 -41.23 31.40 -0.24
C LYS A 148 -40.17 30.47 -0.81
N ASP A 149 -38.88 30.75 -0.60
CA ASP A 149 -37.78 29.87 -1.02
C ASP A 149 -37.88 28.51 -0.32
N LEU A 150 -38.09 28.49 1.00
CA LEU A 150 -38.28 27.25 1.74
C LEU A 150 -39.56 26.50 1.34
N GLU A 151 -40.68 27.19 1.16
CA GLU A 151 -41.95 26.59 0.66
C GLU A 151 -41.76 25.98 -0.74
N LYS A 152 -40.96 26.63 -1.61
CA LYS A 152 -40.62 26.12 -2.93
C LYS A 152 -39.73 24.87 -2.86
N ARG A 153 -38.77 24.85 -1.93
CA ARG A 153 -37.87 23.69 -1.73
C ARG A 153 -38.58 22.50 -1.08
N PHE A 154 -39.55 22.77 -0.19
CA PHE A 154 -40.23 21.75 0.61
C PHE A 154 -41.77 21.85 0.51
N PRO A 155 -42.35 21.64 -0.68
CA PRO A 155 -43.79 21.87 -0.93
C PRO A 155 -44.73 20.94 -0.16
N GLY A 156 -44.21 19.84 0.41
CA GLY A 156 -44.97 18.86 1.20
C GLY A 156 -44.94 19.09 2.72
N VAL A 157 -44.19 20.09 3.20
CA VAL A 157 -44.08 20.43 4.63
C VAL A 157 -45.16 21.45 4.99
N ARG A 158 -45.77 21.33 6.18
CA ARG A 158 -46.79 22.30 6.64
C ARG A 158 -46.24 23.73 6.54
N ASN A 159 -47.05 24.70 6.09
CA ASN A 159 -46.68 26.12 5.85
C ASN A 159 -46.24 26.92 7.11
N ASN A 160 -45.76 26.25 8.17
CA ASN A 160 -45.12 26.84 9.33
C ASN A 160 -43.62 26.97 9.07
N ILE A 161 -43.08 28.18 9.27
CA ILE A 161 -41.65 28.48 9.06
C ILE A 161 -40.73 27.55 9.86
N LYS A 162 -41.11 27.18 11.09
CA LYS A 162 -40.28 26.30 11.93
C LYS A 162 -40.14 24.90 11.33
N ASP A 163 -41.21 24.39 10.74
CA ASP A 163 -41.23 23.07 10.11
C ASP A 163 -40.42 23.08 8.82
N LEU A 164 -40.50 24.18 8.06
CA LEU A 164 -39.69 24.42 6.85
C LEU A 164 -38.19 24.59 7.16
N GLU A 165 -37.83 25.31 8.22
CA GLU A 165 -36.45 25.45 8.70
C GLU A 165 -35.86 24.10 9.15
N ASN A 166 -36.67 23.31 9.85
CA ASN A 166 -36.31 21.96 10.25
C ASN A 166 -36.14 21.02 9.05
N ALA A 167 -36.97 21.18 8.01
CA ALA A 167 -36.82 20.45 6.76
C ALA A 167 -35.54 20.83 6.02
N PHE A 168 -35.20 22.12 5.96
CA PHE A 168 -33.92 22.57 5.40
C PHE A 168 -32.73 21.92 6.11
N LYS A 169 -32.70 21.94 7.45
CA LYS A 169 -31.59 21.36 8.21
C LYS A 169 -31.44 19.86 7.94
N SER A 170 -32.56 19.16 7.86
CA SER A 170 -32.59 17.72 7.60
C SER A 170 -32.15 17.39 6.17
N ASP A 171 -32.60 18.18 5.19
CA ASP A 171 -32.16 18.09 3.80
C ASP A 171 -30.66 18.35 3.66
N TYR A 172 -30.13 19.37 4.33
CA TYR A 172 -28.71 19.66 4.37
C TYR A 172 -27.89 18.46 4.89
N ILE A 173 -28.32 17.86 6.00
CA ILE A 173 -27.66 16.68 6.59
C ILE A 173 -27.74 15.46 5.67
N LEU A 174 -28.79 15.31 4.85
CA LEU A 174 -28.96 14.14 3.99
C LEU A 174 -28.34 14.30 2.59
N ASN A 175 -28.32 15.52 2.06
CA ASN A 175 -28.10 15.76 0.63
C ASN A 175 -26.96 16.72 0.32
N ASP A 176 -26.34 17.38 1.31
CA ASP A 176 -25.18 18.24 1.03
C ASP A 176 -24.00 17.43 0.47
N SER A 177 -23.45 17.87 -0.65
CA SER A 177 -22.39 17.14 -1.36
C SER A 177 -21.09 17.04 -0.56
N SER A 178 -20.85 17.97 0.36
CA SER A 178 -19.60 18.10 1.11
C SER A 178 -19.76 17.79 2.60
N ASN A 179 -20.98 17.89 3.13
CA ASN A 179 -21.28 17.89 4.57
C ASN A 179 -22.41 16.95 4.96
N SER A 180 -22.96 16.16 4.04
CA SER A 180 -23.96 15.15 4.40
C SER A 180 -23.44 14.15 5.45
N ALA A 181 -24.34 13.49 6.15
CA ALA A 181 -24.04 12.56 7.22
C ALA A 181 -23.11 11.44 6.76
N PHE A 182 -23.35 10.89 5.57
CA PHE A 182 -22.46 9.87 5.01
C PHE A 182 -21.06 10.44 4.73
N VAL A 183 -20.96 11.62 4.11
CA VAL A 183 -19.65 12.23 3.78
C VAL A 183 -18.87 12.55 5.05
N ARG A 184 -19.52 13.10 6.08
CA ARG A 184 -18.88 13.40 7.37
C ARG A 184 -18.46 12.13 8.11
N LEU A 185 -19.30 11.10 8.13
CA LEU A 185 -18.94 9.81 8.72
C LEU A 185 -17.81 9.12 7.94
N LYS A 186 -17.83 9.19 6.60
CA LYS A 186 -16.76 8.70 5.73
C LYS A 186 -15.44 9.40 6.04
N ASN A 187 -15.43 10.74 6.04
CA ASN A 187 -14.22 11.53 6.28
C ASN A 187 -13.67 11.33 7.70
N LEU A 188 -14.52 10.94 8.65
CA LEU A 188 -14.12 10.54 10.00
C LEU A 188 -13.52 9.13 10.08
N LEU A 189 -13.74 8.27 9.09
CA LEU A 189 -13.32 6.86 9.11
C LEU A 189 -12.26 6.51 8.07
N MET A 190 -12.04 7.37 7.07
CA MET A 190 -11.22 7.11 5.88
C MET A 190 -9.97 7.97 5.78
N PHE A 191 -9.14 7.65 4.78
CA PHE A 191 -8.09 8.53 4.30
C PHE A 191 -8.71 9.76 3.63
N ASN A 192 -8.14 10.93 3.89
CA ASN A 192 -8.37 12.10 3.04
C ASN A 192 -7.32 12.10 1.92
N SER A 193 -7.63 12.72 0.78
CA SER A 193 -6.77 12.73 -0.42
C SER A 193 -5.36 13.31 -0.20
N THR A 194 -5.10 13.92 0.95
CA THR A 194 -3.78 14.23 1.48
C THR A 194 -3.45 13.32 2.67
N VAL A 195 -2.35 12.56 2.56
CA VAL A 195 -1.83 11.67 3.62
C VAL A 195 -1.64 12.41 4.95
N SER A 196 -1.28 13.70 4.92
CA SER A 196 -1.15 14.56 6.10
C SER A 196 -2.46 14.84 6.85
N ASN A 197 -3.61 14.61 6.23
CA ASN A 197 -4.94 14.85 6.79
C ASN A 197 -5.69 13.54 7.10
N SER A 198 -5.01 12.39 7.02
CA SER A 198 -5.60 11.09 7.34
C SER A 198 -5.57 10.84 8.84
N LEU A 199 -6.65 10.29 9.37
CA LEU A 199 -6.75 9.94 10.79
C LEU A 199 -5.88 8.74 11.08
N TRP A 200 -4.89 8.88 11.95
CA TRP A 200 -4.11 7.74 12.40
C TRP A 200 -4.62 7.26 13.75
N ARG A 201 -4.44 5.96 14.05
CA ARG A 201 -4.65 5.44 15.38
C ARG A 201 -3.80 6.26 16.33
N LYS A 202 -4.40 6.78 17.41
CA LYS A 202 -3.70 7.67 18.36
C LYS A 202 -2.33 7.09 18.72
N GLY A 203 -1.29 7.74 18.22
CA GLY A 203 0.09 7.43 18.57
C GLY A 203 0.39 7.83 20.00
N ILE A 204 1.65 7.77 20.37
CA ILE A 204 2.14 8.35 21.61
C ILE A 204 2.50 9.80 21.35
N GLN A 205 2.00 10.70 22.19
CA GLN A 205 2.42 12.10 22.16
C GLN A 205 3.91 12.17 22.46
N THR A 206 4.66 12.95 21.68
CA THR A 206 6.11 13.13 21.86
C THR A 206 6.47 14.59 21.96
N VAL A 207 7.58 14.87 22.64
CA VAL A 207 8.22 16.19 22.68
C VAL A 207 9.64 16.08 22.12
N LYS A 208 10.11 17.16 21.51
CA LYS A 208 11.50 17.24 21.05
C LYS A 208 12.45 17.15 22.24
N LEU A 209 13.53 16.38 22.09
CA LEU A 209 14.52 16.18 23.14
C LEU A 209 15.36 17.46 23.32
N GLU A 210 15.28 18.05 24.50
CA GLU A 210 16.16 19.14 24.92
C GLU A 210 16.95 18.72 26.16
N MET A 211 18.16 18.19 25.95
CA MET A 211 18.94 17.57 27.03
C MET A 211 19.19 18.50 28.21
N LYS A 212 19.48 19.79 27.97
CA LYS A 212 19.71 20.76 29.04
C LYS A 212 18.49 20.95 29.93
N THR A 213 17.30 20.97 29.34
CA THR A 213 16.02 21.06 30.04
C THR A 213 15.81 19.81 30.89
N ILE A 214 15.96 18.62 30.29
CA ILE A 214 15.74 17.34 30.96
C ILE A 214 16.74 17.12 32.12
N THR A 215 18.02 17.43 31.93
CA THR A 215 19.02 17.27 33.00
C THR A 215 18.83 18.28 34.12
N SER A 216 18.38 19.51 33.81
CA SER A 216 18.05 20.53 34.81
C SER A 216 16.84 20.15 35.66
N GLU A 217 15.78 19.64 35.03
CA GLU A 217 14.59 19.14 35.72
C GLU A 217 14.93 17.94 36.62
N PHE A 218 15.75 17.01 36.13
CA PHE A 218 16.23 15.88 36.91
C PHE A 218 17.08 16.30 38.11
N ALA A 219 18.05 17.20 37.91
CA ALA A 219 18.90 17.71 38.99
C ALA A 219 18.07 18.41 40.08
N SER A 220 17.03 19.15 39.66
CA SER A 220 16.11 19.83 40.57
C SER A 220 15.26 18.84 41.36
N ALA A 221 14.81 17.74 40.74
CA ALA A 221 14.01 16.71 41.39
C ALA A 221 14.80 15.86 42.41
N TYR A 222 16.12 15.72 42.21
CA TYR A 222 17.02 14.97 43.09
C TYR A 222 18.08 15.85 43.74
N ASN A 223 17.69 17.04 44.22
CA ASN A 223 18.62 18.02 44.76
C ASN A 223 19.43 17.47 45.97
N ASN A 224 20.67 17.96 46.12
CA ASN A 224 21.61 17.65 47.21
C ASN A 224 22.17 16.22 47.28
N MET A 225 22.01 15.39 46.24
CA MET A 225 22.64 14.06 46.19
C MET A 225 24.11 14.21 45.78
N LYS A 226 25.06 13.86 46.66
CA LYS A 226 26.49 14.19 46.46
C LYS A 226 27.27 13.10 45.73
N THR A 227 26.74 11.88 45.71
CA THR A 227 27.41 10.73 45.08
C THR A 227 26.47 10.00 44.15
N LEU A 228 27.03 9.29 43.18
CA LEU A 228 26.26 8.43 42.27
C LEU A 228 25.47 7.33 43.00
N ASP A 229 26.06 6.73 44.04
CA ASP A 229 25.41 5.65 44.79
C ASP A 229 24.22 6.16 45.61
N GLU A 230 24.35 7.33 46.22
CA GLU A 230 23.28 8.01 46.94
C GLU A 230 22.13 8.37 45.99
N LEU A 231 22.45 8.95 44.84
CA LEU A 231 21.48 9.29 43.80
C LEU A 231 20.75 8.04 43.27
N ALA A 232 21.49 6.97 42.94
CA ALA A 232 20.91 5.75 42.41
C ALA A 232 19.98 5.05 43.41
N LYS A 233 20.38 4.97 44.69
CA LYS A 233 19.51 4.43 45.76
C LYS A 233 18.24 5.26 45.93
N LYS A 234 18.35 6.59 45.88
CA LYS A 234 17.18 7.48 46.01
C LYS A 234 16.19 7.28 44.87
N ILE A 235 16.67 7.14 43.64
CA ILE A 235 15.84 6.83 42.47
C ILE A 235 15.13 5.49 42.66
N GLU A 236 15.89 4.45 43.04
CA GLU A 236 15.33 3.12 43.29
C GLU A 236 14.22 3.14 44.35
N ASP A 237 14.44 3.85 45.47
CA ASP A 237 13.46 4.00 46.54
C ASP A 237 12.20 4.74 46.08
N ASN A 238 12.35 5.79 45.26
CA ASN A 238 11.22 6.52 44.70
C ASN A 238 10.37 5.60 43.79
N PHE A 239 11.00 4.82 42.90
CA PHE A 239 10.30 3.85 42.04
C PHE A 239 9.72 2.65 42.80
N LYS A 240 10.28 2.29 43.96
CA LYS A 240 9.64 1.30 44.84
C LYS A 240 8.31 1.81 45.42
N LYS A 241 8.26 3.10 45.80
CA LYS A 241 7.11 3.76 46.46
C LYS A 241 6.05 4.33 45.51
N VAL A 242 6.37 4.57 44.23
CA VAL A 242 5.42 5.22 43.31
C VAL A 242 4.18 4.36 43.06
N GLY A 243 2.98 4.96 43.07
CA GLY A 243 1.71 4.27 42.86
C GLY A 243 1.19 3.47 44.06
N ASP A 244 1.90 3.50 45.19
CA ASP A 244 1.40 2.96 46.46
C ASP A 244 0.43 3.96 47.11
N LYS A 245 -0.57 3.48 47.87
CA LYS A 245 -1.66 4.32 48.44
C LYS A 245 -1.16 5.49 49.31
N ASN A 246 0.00 5.34 49.95
CA ASN A 246 0.68 6.35 50.77
C ASN A 246 2.06 6.74 50.20
N GLY A 247 2.30 6.45 48.93
CA GLY A 247 3.58 6.63 48.25
C GLY A 247 3.63 7.88 47.36
N LEU A 248 4.51 7.84 46.34
CA LEU A 248 4.63 8.92 45.36
C LEU A 248 3.57 8.81 44.27
N SER A 249 3.08 9.94 43.77
CA SER A 249 2.24 9.98 42.57
C SER A 249 3.05 9.60 41.33
N TRP A 250 2.41 8.99 40.34
CA TRP A 250 3.02 8.78 39.02
C TRP A 250 3.38 10.10 38.32
N SER A 251 2.66 11.17 38.63
CA SER A 251 2.93 12.53 38.16
C SER A 251 4.03 13.26 38.95
N ASP A 252 4.71 12.59 39.89
CA ASP A 252 5.77 13.21 40.69
C ASP A 252 6.98 13.56 39.81
N LYS A 253 7.56 14.76 40.03
CA LYS A 253 8.68 15.26 39.23
C LYS A 253 9.89 14.32 39.26
N SER A 254 10.14 13.63 40.37
CA SER A 254 11.25 12.68 40.51
C SER A 254 11.06 11.42 39.66
N ILE A 255 9.82 11.03 39.41
CA ILE A 255 9.46 9.88 38.58
C ILE A 255 9.51 10.26 37.09
N ILE A 256 8.86 11.37 36.73
CA ILE A 256 8.83 11.88 35.35
C ILE A 256 10.24 12.19 34.85
N SER A 257 11.03 12.97 35.62
CA SER A 257 12.36 13.41 35.17
C SER A 257 13.33 12.26 34.94
N PHE A 258 13.35 11.24 35.81
CA PHE A 258 14.18 10.06 35.58
C PHE A 258 13.66 9.21 34.41
N THR A 259 12.33 9.09 34.24
CA THR A 259 11.74 8.41 33.07
C THR A 259 12.15 9.11 31.76
N ASN A 260 12.17 10.45 31.75
CA ASN A 260 12.62 11.24 30.59
C ASN A 260 14.11 11.03 30.30
N LEU A 261 14.97 10.96 31.33
CA LEU A 261 16.37 10.59 31.15
C LEU A 261 16.51 9.18 30.54
N VAL A 262 15.77 8.20 31.03
CA VAL A 262 15.78 6.84 30.47
C VAL A 262 15.37 6.85 29.00
N ASN A 263 14.30 7.58 28.64
CA ASN A 263 13.88 7.70 27.24
C ASN A 263 14.90 8.46 26.36
N SER A 264 15.64 9.43 26.91
CA SER A 264 16.68 10.18 26.18
C SER A 264 17.84 9.30 25.70
N VAL A 265 18.04 8.14 26.32
CA VAL A 265 19.06 7.14 25.95
C VAL A 265 18.44 5.87 25.36
N GLY A 266 17.21 5.93 24.87
CA GLY A 266 16.56 4.84 24.10
C GLY A 266 15.65 3.91 24.88
N GLY A 267 15.36 4.21 26.16
CA GLY A 267 14.37 3.51 26.98
C GLY A 267 14.88 2.29 27.74
N VAL A 268 13.95 1.52 28.32
CA VAL A 268 14.28 0.41 29.26
C VAL A 268 14.85 -0.84 28.60
N GLY A 269 14.53 -1.10 27.33
CA GLY A 269 15.01 -2.26 26.56
C GLY A 269 16.28 -2.00 25.77
N PHE A 270 16.90 -0.85 26.01
CA PHE A 270 18.09 -0.43 25.31
C PHE A 270 19.31 -1.30 25.72
N GLY A 271 19.96 -1.97 24.76
CA GLY A 271 21.18 -2.76 24.96
C GLY A 271 20.97 -4.24 25.37
N ASP A 272 19.73 -4.72 25.43
CA ASP A 272 19.39 -6.04 25.99
C ASP A 272 19.28 -7.20 24.95
N ARG A 273 19.95 -7.12 23.79
CA ARG A 273 20.06 -8.27 22.86
C ARG A 273 21.47 -8.88 22.88
N ALA A 274 21.65 -9.88 23.73
CA ALA A 274 22.68 -10.88 23.57
C ALA A 274 22.15 -11.99 22.66
N GLU A 275 22.76 -12.20 21.50
CA GLU A 275 22.82 -13.53 20.93
C GLU A 275 24.27 -14.00 20.93
N GLU A 276 24.41 -15.19 21.52
CA GLU A 276 25.55 -16.07 21.51
C GLU A 276 26.05 -16.27 20.08
N ASN A 277 27.11 -15.55 19.71
CA ASN A 277 28.22 -16.04 18.91
C ASN A 277 29.17 -14.87 18.64
N ASN A 278 30.45 -15.08 18.90
CA ASN A 278 31.53 -14.16 18.56
C ASN A 278 31.46 -13.79 17.07
N ASN A 279 30.90 -12.63 16.76
CA ASN A 279 31.45 -11.59 15.90
C ASN A 279 30.38 -10.52 15.60
N ASP A 280 30.56 -9.36 16.24
CA ASP A 280 30.48 -8.06 15.61
C ASP A 280 29.16 -7.26 15.39
N SER A 281 28.05 -7.52 16.09
CA SER A 281 26.97 -6.49 16.13
C SER A 281 26.32 -6.28 17.51
N GLU A 282 26.71 -5.20 18.20
CA GLU A 282 25.85 -4.59 19.23
C GLU A 282 24.62 -4.00 18.51
N LYS A 283 23.56 -4.78 18.36
CA LYS A 283 22.30 -4.27 17.79
C LYS A 283 21.55 -3.49 18.85
N ILE A 284 21.70 -2.17 18.78
CA ILE A 284 21.00 -1.22 19.62
C ILE A 284 19.54 -1.10 19.20
N SER A 285 18.60 -1.04 20.14
CA SER A 285 17.17 -0.81 19.87
C SER A 285 16.62 0.38 20.65
N ILE A 286 15.77 1.18 20.02
CA ILE A 286 15.05 2.30 20.63
C ILE A 286 13.66 1.83 21.06
N ASN A 287 13.28 2.07 22.32
CA ASN A 287 11.96 1.72 22.86
C ASN A 287 11.39 2.85 23.72
N TYR A 288 10.21 3.35 23.40
CA TYR A 288 9.51 4.32 24.25
C TYR A 288 8.99 3.67 25.55
N SER A 289 9.36 4.25 26.69
CA SER A 289 9.14 3.69 28.02
C SER A 289 8.25 4.58 28.88
N SER A 290 7.24 3.99 29.50
CA SER A 290 6.42 4.63 30.54
C SER A 290 7.10 4.56 31.90
N SER A 291 6.64 5.34 32.87
CA SER A 291 7.15 5.24 34.25
C SER A 291 6.89 3.87 34.87
N LYS A 292 5.83 3.17 34.44
CA LYS A 292 5.56 1.78 34.82
C LYS A 292 6.60 0.81 34.26
N ASP A 293 7.01 1.01 33.00
CA ASP A 293 8.07 0.21 32.39
C ASP A 293 9.40 0.39 33.14
N VAL A 294 9.74 1.64 33.49
CA VAL A 294 10.93 1.96 34.31
C VAL A 294 10.85 1.32 35.69
N LYS A 295 9.69 1.43 36.38
CA LYS A 295 9.47 0.77 37.67
C LYS A 295 9.72 -0.73 37.57
N ASN A 296 9.21 -1.38 36.53
CA ASN A 296 9.40 -2.82 36.32
C ASN A 296 10.87 -3.16 36.11
N ARG A 297 11.60 -2.39 35.29
CA ARG A 297 13.04 -2.59 35.06
C ARG A 297 13.87 -2.40 36.34
N VAL A 298 13.54 -1.40 37.15
CA VAL A 298 14.19 -1.16 38.45
C VAL A 298 13.91 -2.29 39.44
N LYS A 299 12.73 -2.92 39.38
CA LYS A 299 12.34 -4.05 40.24
C LYS A 299 12.89 -5.40 39.79
N MET A 300 13.28 -5.56 38.54
CA MET A 300 13.82 -6.82 38.03
C MET A 300 15.08 -7.22 38.80
N SER A 301 14.99 -8.36 39.49
CA SER A 301 16.13 -9.00 40.15
C SER A 301 16.95 -9.76 39.10
N SER A 302 18.28 -9.75 39.23
CA SER A 302 19.27 -10.32 38.30
C SER A 302 19.02 -11.81 37.99
N SER A 303 18.08 -12.11 37.11
CA SER A 303 17.67 -13.49 36.86
C SER A 303 17.69 -13.92 35.40
N HIS A 304 17.90 -13.06 34.40
CA HIS A 304 18.15 -13.50 33.01
C HIS A 304 19.19 -12.61 32.29
N MET A 305 20.25 -13.26 31.82
CA MET A 305 21.22 -12.95 30.74
C MET A 305 21.96 -11.59 30.65
N ASN A 306 21.74 -10.60 31.53
CA ASN A 306 22.70 -9.51 31.77
C ASN A 306 22.67 -9.07 33.25
N ASN A 307 23.66 -9.51 34.03
CA ASN A 307 23.79 -9.40 35.49
C ASN A 307 23.89 -7.96 36.04
N LYS A 308 22.80 -7.18 36.09
CA LYS A 308 22.77 -5.89 36.82
C LYS A 308 21.54 -5.77 37.73
N THR A 309 21.76 -5.37 38.97
CA THR A 309 20.68 -4.98 39.90
C THR A 309 20.03 -3.68 39.43
N GLY A 310 18.82 -3.37 39.92
CA GLY A 310 18.13 -2.10 39.60
C GLY A 310 19.00 -0.86 39.83
N THR A 311 19.76 -0.83 40.93
CA THR A 311 20.71 0.25 41.24
C THR A 311 21.83 0.34 40.19
N GLU A 312 22.42 -0.78 39.78
CA GLU A 312 23.50 -0.78 38.78
C GLU A 312 23.01 -0.34 37.39
N TRP A 313 21.80 -0.73 37.01
CA TRP A 313 21.16 -0.24 35.80
C TRP A 313 20.91 1.27 35.85
N ILE A 314 20.42 1.80 36.98
CA ILE A 314 20.26 3.25 37.17
C ILE A 314 21.60 3.98 37.02
N LYS A 315 22.67 3.49 37.67
CA LYS A 315 24.01 4.08 37.57
C LYS A 315 24.52 4.09 36.14
N GLU A 316 24.27 3.03 35.38
CA GLU A 316 24.61 2.94 33.98
C GLU A 316 23.88 4.01 33.16
N ILE A 317 22.57 4.17 33.30
CA ILE A 317 21.80 5.22 32.61
C ILE A 317 22.37 6.61 32.93
N LEU A 318 22.68 6.89 34.20
CA LEU A 318 23.23 8.18 34.61
C LEU A 318 24.61 8.44 34.00
N LYS A 319 25.50 7.43 34.03
CA LYS A 319 26.82 7.51 33.38
C LYS A 319 26.73 7.64 31.86
N ARG A 320 25.65 7.17 31.25
CA ARG A 320 25.41 7.33 29.81
C ARG A 320 25.11 8.75 29.37
N ILE A 321 24.61 9.56 30.29
CA ILE A 321 24.29 10.97 30.02
C ILE A 321 25.50 11.86 30.31
N THR A 322 26.25 11.53 31.36
CA THR A 322 27.51 12.21 31.65
C THR A 322 28.46 11.32 32.47
N PRO A 323 29.75 11.25 32.12
CA PRO A 323 30.75 10.55 32.93
C PRO A 323 30.89 11.17 34.33
N SER A 324 30.61 12.48 34.45
CA SER A 324 30.65 13.22 35.71
C SER A 324 29.52 12.86 36.69
N ALA A 325 28.62 11.92 36.33
CA ALA A 325 27.55 11.43 37.20
C ALA A 325 28.06 10.90 38.56
N ILE A 326 29.34 10.57 38.67
CA ILE A 326 30.02 10.28 39.94
C ILE A 326 29.79 11.36 41.02
N ASN A 327 29.60 12.62 40.62
CA ASN A 327 29.36 13.77 41.50
C ASN A 327 27.88 13.97 41.86
N GLY A 328 27.04 12.95 41.67
CA GLY A 328 25.61 12.99 42.02
C GLY A 328 24.80 14.00 41.20
N SER A 329 23.82 14.65 41.82
CA SER A 329 22.85 15.51 41.11
C SER A 329 23.48 16.76 40.51
N SER A 330 24.58 17.27 41.08
CA SER A 330 25.31 18.44 40.60
C SER A 330 25.86 18.27 39.18
N ALA A 331 26.15 17.03 38.77
CA ALA A 331 26.62 16.71 37.42
C ALA A 331 25.58 17.02 36.34
N PHE A 332 24.29 16.94 36.69
CA PHE A 332 23.17 17.17 35.77
C PHE A 332 22.73 18.63 35.75
N LEU A 333 22.90 19.34 36.88
CA LEU A 333 22.61 20.77 36.97
C LEU A 333 23.53 21.60 36.06
N ASN A 334 24.82 21.23 36.04
CA ASN A 334 25.85 21.87 35.23
C ASN A 334 26.17 21.06 33.95
N TRP A 335 25.20 20.28 33.47
CA TRP A 335 25.43 19.41 32.32
C TRP A 335 25.83 20.21 31.08
N SER A 336 26.82 19.68 30.38
CA SER A 336 27.24 20.15 29.06
C SER A 336 27.54 18.94 28.17
N PRO A 337 27.40 19.09 26.83
CA PRO A 337 27.77 18.04 25.90
C PRO A 337 29.22 17.62 26.10
N THR A 338 29.45 16.34 26.41
CA THR A 338 30.79 15.81 26.64
C THR A 338 31.40 15.38 25.30
N ARG A 339 32.55 15.96 24.91
CA ARG A 339 33.20 15.68 23.62
C ARG A 339 33.96 14.35 23.57
N GLU A 340 34.35 13.81 24.72
CA GLU A 340 35.10 12.54 24.85
C GLU A 340 34.19 11.36 25.24
N TYR A 341 32.89 11.50 25.03
CA TYR A 341 31.93 10.49 25.41
C TYR A 341 31.98 9.29 24.45
N ASP A 342 32.08 8.06 24.97
CA ASP A 342 32.07 6.84 24.15
C ASP A 342 30.62 6.46 23.79
N GLY A 343 30.06 7.20 22.83
CA GLY A 343 28.74 6.97 22.28
C GLY A 343 28.59 5.61 21.59
N PRO A 344 27.38 5.24 21.15
CA PRO A 344 27.15 3.96 20.49
C PRO A 344 27.83 3.86 19.12
N LYS A 345 28.99 3.20 19.07
CA LYS A 345 29.82 3.05 17.87
C LYS A 345 29.16 2.29 16.72
N LYS A 346 28.20 1.40 17.03
CA LYS A 346 27.50 0.54 16.05
C LYS A 346 26.05 0.98 15.79
N PHE A 347 25.77 2.25 16.00
CA PHE A 347 24.46 2.85 15.75
C PHE A 347 24.59 3.98 14.73
N THR A 348 23.51 4.22 14.00
CA THR A 348 23.37 5.38 13.11
C THR A 348 22.20 6.21 13.58
N ASN A 349 22.42 7.50 13.87
CA ASN A 349 21.32 8.39 14.25
C ASN A 349 20.58 8.97 13.05
N TYR A 350 19.58 9.79 13.36
CA TYR A 350 18.74 10.50 12.41
C TYR A 350 19.50 11.50 11.50
N ASN A 351 20.76 11.81 11.80
CA ASN A 351 21.65 12.61 10.94
C ASN A 351 22.52 11.74 10.01
N ASN A 352 22.32 10.41 10.00
CA ASN A 352 23.17 9.45 9.32
C ASN A 352 24.64 9.49 9.79
N ASN A 353 24.84 9.70 11.10
CA ASN A 353 26.17 9.72 11.72
C ASN A 353 26.25 8.69 12.85
N VAL A 354 27.48 8.25 13.15
CA VAL A 354 27.76 7.53 14.40
C VAL A 354 27.66 8.55 15.54
N PRO A 355 26.81 8.32 16.55
CA PRO A 355 26.62 9.28 17.64
C PRO A 355 27.84 9.38 18.54
N ASN A 356 28.16 10.60 18.98
CA ASN A 356 29.18 10.83 20.00
C ASN A 356 28.58 10.80 21.42
N SER A 357 27.26 10.72 21.55
CA SER A 357 26.55 10.65 22.84
C SER A 357 25.34 9.73 22.75
N TRP A 358 24.95 9.11 23.87
CA TRP A 358 23.70 8.36 23.96
C TRP A 358 22.46 9.22 23.76
N SER A 359 22.53 10.52 24.07
CA SER A 359 21.42 11.45 23.85
C SER A 359 21.18 11.78 22.38
N GLU A 360 22.09 11.42 21.48
CA GLU A 360 21.99 11.70 20.04
C GLU A 360 21.28 10.56 19.28
N ILE A 361 20.82 9.51 19.96
CA ILE A 361 20.16 8.36 19.31
C ILE A 361 18.68 8.61 19.03
N VAL A 362 18.05 9.54 19.75
CA VAL A 362 16.66 9.96 19.56
C VAL A 362 16.57 11.49 19.48
N ASP A 363 15.69 12.00 18.61
CA ASP A 363 15.37 13.44 18.54
C ASP A 363 14.07 13.77 19.32
N TYR A 364 13.26 12.75 19.63
CA TYR A 364 11.97 12.87 20.32
C TYR A 364 11.82 11.82 21.42
N ILE A 365 11.26 12.23 22.55
CA ILE A 365 10.90 11.35 23.68
C ILE A 365 9.38 11.38 23.91
N PRO A 366 8.79 10.30 24.46
CA PRO A 366 7.36 10.26 24.71
C PRO A 366 6.96 11.14 25.91
N SER A 367 5.77 11.73 25.84
CA SER A 367 5.10 12.38 26.95
C SER A 367 4.42 11.37 27.86
N LEU A 368 4.27 11.71 29.14
CA LEU A 368 3.64 10.88 30.15
C LEU A 368 2.31 11.49 30.61
N ASP A 369 1.30 10.65 30.85
CA ASP A 369 0.05 11.07 31.48
C ASP A 369 0.17 11.13 33.01
N SER A 370 -0.89 11.60 33.69
CA SER A 370 -0.92 11.70 35.15
C SER A 370 -0.80 10.34 35.87
N ASP A 371 -1.07 9.24 35.17
CA ASP A 371 -1.02 7.87 35.68
C ASP A 371 0.31 7.17 35.35
N GLY A 372 1.27 7.91 34.80
CA GLY A 372 2.60 7.43 34.45
C GLY A 372 2.63 6.48 33.26
N ASN A 373 1.55 6.43 32.45
CA ASN A 373 1.55 5.78 31.15
C ASN A 373 2.04 6.75 30.07
N LEU A 374 2.23 6.22 28.86
CA LEU A 374 2.50 7.06 27.69
C LEU A 374 1.23 7.84 27.32
N ALA A 375 1.35 9.16 27.23
CA ALA A 375 0.25 10.02 26.81
C ALA A 375 -0.14 9.70 25.37
N LYS A 376 -1.45 9.55 25.10
CA LYS A 376 -1.98 9.31 23.76
C LYS A 376 -2.08 10.63 23.00
N ASP A 377 -1.69 10.62 21.74
CA ASP A 377 -1.82 11.78 20.86
C ASP A 377 -3.30 12.12 20.56
N LEU A 378 -3.55 13.33 20.06
CA LEU A 378 -4.86 13.74 19.59
C LEU A 378 -5.20 13.09 18.24
N ILE A 379 -6.50 13.00 17.92
CA ILE A 379 -7.00 12.30 16.72
C ILE A 379 -6.55 12.99 15.41
N SER A 380 -6.08 14.24 15.49
CA SER A 380 -5.50 15.01 14.40
C SER A 380 -3.96 15.01 14.39
N GLY A 381 -3.32 14.02 15.00
CA GLY A 381 -1.86 13.91 15.01
C GLY A 381 -1.30 13.62 13.61
N GLU A 382 -0.12 14.15 13.31
CA GLU A 382 0.62 13.90 12.05
C GLU A 382 1.08 12.43 11.93
N PHE A 383 1.11 11.68 13.04
CA PHE A 383 1.75 10.37 13.12
C PHE A 383 0.88 9.34 13.86
N GLY A 384 0.68 8.18 13.22
CA GLY A 384 0.20 6.95 13.85
C GLY A 384 0.07 5.84 12.82
N SER A 385 -0.43 4.68 13.23
CA SER A 385 -0.73 3.58 12.30
C SER A 385 -2.13 3.67 11.73
N ILE A 386 -2.36 2.92 10.67
CA ILE A 386 -3.66 2.86 10.02
C ILE A 386 -4.72 2.41 11.03
N THR A 387 -5.79 3.20 11.14
CA THR A 387 -6.96 2.87 11.97
C THR A 387 -7.66 1.62 11.46
N ASP A 388 -8.43 0.93 12.30
CA ASP A 388 -9.08 -0.30 11.84
C ASP A 388 -10.15 -0.07 10.75
N SER A 389 -10.77 1.12 10.70
CA SER A 389 -11.71 1.49 9.63
C SER A 389 -10.99 1.71 8.30
N GLN A 390 -9.84 2.38 8.32
CA GLN A 390 -9.00 2.57 7.15
C GLN A 390 -8.41 1.25 6.67
N LYS A 391 -7.96 0.39 7.59
CA LYS A 391 -7.51 -0.97 7.29
C LYS A 391 -8.62 -1.76 6.61
N TYR A 392 -9.84 -1.71 7.14
CA TYR A 392 -10.98 -2.41 6.54
C TYR A 392 -11.20 -1.99 5.07
N SER A 393 -11.07 -0.71 4.77
CA SER A 393 -11.20 -0.20 3.41
C SER A 393 -10.02 -0.57 2.51
N LEU A 394 -8.80 -0.62 3.05
CA LEU A 394 -7.62 -1.16 2.37
C LEU A 394 -7.79 -2.64 2.04
N ASP A 395 -8.13 -3.48 3.03
CA ASP A 395 -8.35 -4.91 2.86
C ASP A 395 -9.39 -5.15 1.74
N ARG A 396 -10.45 -4.33 1.72
CA ARG A 396 -11.49 -4.39 0.69
C ARG A 396 -10.96 -4.02 -0.68
N TYR A 397 -10.28 -2.88 -0.80
CA TYR A 397 -9.68 -2.41 -2.05
C TYR A 397 -8.66 -3.42 -2.59
N PHE A 398 -7.81 -3.94 -1.72
CA PHE A 398 -6.79 -4.94 -2.05
C PHE A 398 -7.41 -6.22 -2.61
N ASN A 399 -8.53 -6.68 -2.03
CA ASN A 399 -9.24 -7.85 -2.52
C ASN A 399 -9.97 -7.61 -3.87
N SER A 400 -10.60 -6.44 -4.05
CA SER A 400 -11.40 -6.14 -5.25
C SER A 400 -10.58 -5.68 -6.44
N GLU A 401 -9.58 -4.83 -6.22
CA GLU A 401 -8.75 -4.21 -7.25
C GLU A 401 -7.43 -4.96 -7.48
N LYS A 402 -7.03 -5.83 -6.55
CA LYS A 402 -5.83 -6.67 -6.63
C LYS A 402 -4.60 -5.87 -7.07
N PRO A 403 -4.22 -4.82 -6.32
CA PRO A 403 -3.17 -3.91 -6.74
C PRO A 403 -1.81 -4.61 -6.75
N VAL A 404 -1.05 -4.41 -7.81
CA VAL A 404 0.31 -4.94 -8.00
C VAL A 404 1.24 -3.78 -8.35
N MET A 405 2.32 -3.65 -7.60
CA MET A 405 3.42 -2.77 -7.95
C MET A 405 4.43 -3.52 -8.82
N VAL A 406 4.82 -2.92 -9.93
CA VAL A 406 5.76 -3.51 -10.88
C VAL A 406 6.90 -2.55 -11.17
N SER A 407 7.99 -3.03 -11.76
CA SER A 407 9.08 -2.26 -12.38
C SER A 407 9.31 -2.78 -13.79
N ASP A 408 9.25 -1.88 -14.79
CA ASP A 408 9.18 -2.29 -16.19
C ASP A 408 10.28 -1.64 -17.05
N LEU A 409 11.13 -2.49 -17.61
CA LEU A 409 12.14 -2.13 -18.59
C LEU A 409 11.66 -2.57 -19.97
N ILE A 410 11.58 -1.63 -20.89
CA ILE A 410 11.15 -1.88 -22.27
C ILE A 410 12.34 -1.72 -23.19
N PHE A 411 12.70 -2.76 -23.92
CA PHE A 411 13.57 -2.63 -25.09
C PHE A 411 12.70 -2.26 -26.29
N THR A 412 12.84 -1.02 -26.75
CA THR A 412 12.01 -0.47 -27.82
C THR A 412 12.26 -1.21 -29.13
N PHE A 413 11.30 -1.17 -30.05
CA PHE A 413 11.52 -1.69 -31.40
C PHE A 413 12.45 -0.79 -32.23
N ALA A 414 13.24 -1.39 -33.13
CA ALA A 414 14.24 -0.73 -33.95
C ALA A 414 13.62 0.09 -35.07
N ASN A 415 12.51 -0.41 -35.62
CA ASN A 415 11.84 0.13 -36.79
C ASN A 415 10.39 0.47 -36.39
N SER A 416 10.18 1.58 -35.67
CA SER A 416 8.84 1.93 -35.17
C SER A 416 7.92 2.36 -36.33
N LYS A 417 7.26 1.40 -36.97
CA LYS A 417 5.96 1.67 -37.58
C LYS A 417 4.95 1.74 -36.43
N THR A 418 3.96 2.63 -36.56
CA THR A 418 2.88 2.93 -35.60
C THR A 418 2.43 1.74 -34.74
N LYS A 419 1.95 1.97 -33.51
CA LYS A 419 1.40 0.93 -32.58
C LYS A 419 0.50 -0.12 -33.27
N GLU A 420 -0.27 0.31 -34.28
CA GLU A 420 -1.12 -0.54 -35.12
C GLU A 420 -0.36 -1.58 -35.97
N SER A 421 0.89 -1.36 -36.36
CA SER A 421 1.71 -2.28 -37.16
C SER A 421 2.26 -3.43 -36.33
N ILE A 422 2.60 -3.19 -35.07
CA ILE A 422 3.13 -4.20 -34.15
C ILE A 422 2.01 -5.12 -33.63
N GLN A 423 0.79 -4.59 -33.49
CA GLN A 423 -0.40 -5.42 -33.27
C GLN A 423 -0.72 -6.33 -34.47
N LYS A 424 -0.15 -6.08 -35.67
CA LYS A 424 -0.37 -6.89 -36.88
C LYS A 424 0.67 -7.99 -37.06
N GLU A 425 1.94 -7.71 -36.81
CA GLU A 425 3.05 -8.66 -37.01
C GLU A 425 4.15 -8.46 -35.95
N LEU A 426 4.47 -9.52 -35.21
CA LEU A 426 5.53 -9.53 -34.22
C LEU A 426 6.65 -10.51 -34.59
N SER A 427 7.76 -9.98 -35.08
CA SER A 427 8.93 -10.76 -35.48
C SER A 427 10.24 -10.18 -34.93
N LEU A 428 11.34 -10.93 -35.04
CA LEU A 428 12.67 -10.49 -34.61
C LEU A 428 13.12 -9.23 -35.38
N LYS A 429 12.61 -9.05 -36.61
CA LYS A 429 12.79 -7.86 -37.45
C LYS A 429 12.40 -6.56 -36.75
N SER A 430 11.47 -6.62 -35.80
CA SER A 430 11.05 -5.45 -35.02
C SER A 430 12.12 -5.01 -34.01
N LEU A 431 12.99 -5.89 -33.53
CA LEU A 431 14.08 -5.54 -32.59
C LEU A 431 15.44 -5.38 -33.26
N ILE A 432 15.66 -5.97 -34.44
CA ILE A 432 16.95 -5.91 -35.14
C ILE A 432 16.97 -4.70 -36.10
N PRO A 433 17.96 -3.79 -36.00
CA PRO A 433 18.16 -2.74 -36.98
C PRO A 433 18.51 -3.33 -38.36
N LEU A 434 18.00 -2.72 -39.43
CA LEU A 434 18.16 -3.22 -40.81
C LEU A 434 18.95 -2.25 -41.69
N SER A 435 19.75 -1.37 -41.07
CA SER A 435 20.46 -0.20 -41.60
C SER A 435 19.63 1.10 -41.66
N SER A 436 20.23 2.17 -41.13
CA SER A 436 19.83 3.55 -41.39
C SER A 436 20.82 4.19 -42.38
N SER A 437 20.41 5.26 -43.06
CA SER A 437 21.20 5.90 -44.13
C SER A 437 22.55 6.49 -43.67
N ASP A 438 22.80 6.59 -42.37
CA ASP A 438 23.90 7.40 -41.80
C ASP A 438 24.79 6.66 -40.77
N SER A 439 24.51 5.40 -40.39
CA SER A 439 25.37 4.62 -39.46
C SER A 439 25.62 3.16 -39.88
N ASP A 440 26.80 2.65 -39.51
CA ASP A 440 27.22 1.27 -39.78
C ASP A 440 26.40 0.25 -38.96
N LEU A 441 25.82 -0.74 -39.65
CA LEU A 441 24.98 -1.80 -39.07
C LEU A 441 25.69 -2.55 -37.94
N THR A 442 27.00 -2.78 -38.05
CA THR A 442 27.79 -3.45 -37.00
C THR A 442 27.72 -2.67 -35.69
N THR A 443 27.91 -1.36 -35.77
CA THR A 443 27.89 -0.44 -34.64
C THR A 443 26.48 -0.38 -34.03
N GLU A 444 25.43 -0.30 -34.84
CA GLU A 444 24.03 -0.30 -34.38
C GLU A 444 23.67 -1.62 -33.65
N LEU A 445 24.08 -2.77 -34.20
CA LEU A 445 23.84 -4.09 -33.60
C LEU A 445 24.54 -4.22 -32.24
N ILE A 446 25.82 -3.83 -32.17
CA ILE A 446 26.59 -3.85 -30.92
C ILE A 446 25.93 -2.93 -29.89
N GLN A 447 25.71 -1.66 -30.25
CA GLN A 447 25.13 -0.68 -29.34
C GLN A 447 23.74 -1.09 -28.86
N ARG A 448 22.94 -1.81 -29.65
CA ARG A 448 21.61 -2.25 -29.20
C ARG A 448 21.64 -3.51 -28.35
N PHE A 449 22.33 -4.56 -28.81
CA PHE A 449 22.21 -5.89 -28.19
C PHE A 449 23.14 -6.09 -26.99
N GLN A 450 24.13 -5.23 -26.80
CA GLN A 450 25.02 -5.32 -25.65
C GLN A 450 24.31 -5.08 -24.31
N GLY A 451 23.40 -4.09 -24.24
CA GLY A 451 22.56 -3.85 -23.07
C GLY A 451 21.53 -4.95 -22.85
N ILE A 452 20.85 -5.37 -23.92
CA ILE A 452 19.86 -6.46 -23.87
C ILE A 452 20.50 -7.74 -23.32
N GLY A 453 21.66 -8.10 -23.84
CA GLY A 453 22.46 -9.23 -23.35
C GLY A 453 22.82 -9.10 -21.89
N SER A 454 23.30 -7.93 -21.47
CA SER A 454 23.67 -7.67 -20.06
C SER A 454 22.48 -7.85 -19.12
N VAL A 455 21.30 -7.33 -19.50
CA VAL A 455 20.08 -7.46 -18.68
C VAL A 455 19.63 -8.91 -18.57
N LEU A 456 19.44 -9.59 -19.71
CA LEU A 456 18.94 -10.97 -19.74
C LEU A 456 19.91 -11.98 -19.12
N LYS A 457 21.22 -11.69 -19.17
CA LYS A 457 22.24 -12.58 -18.63
C LYS A 457 22.55 -12.34 -17.15
N GLU A 458 22.54 -11.08 -16.69
CA GLU A 458 23.08 -10.76 -15.35
C GLU A 458 22.10 -9.99 -14.44
N TYR A 459 21.32 -9.03 -14.94
CA TYR A 459 20.43 -8.22 -14.09
C TYR A 459 19.21 -9.01 -13.59
N VAL A 460 18.71 -9.95 -14.40
CA VAL A 460 17.52 -10.74 -14.04
C VAL A 460 17.84 -11.88 -13.05
N LYS A 461 19.12 -12.12 -12.72
CA LYS A 461 19.52 -13.15 -11.76
C LYS A 461 19.28 -12.71 -10.32
N SER A 462 18.98 -13.68 -9.46
CA SER A 462 18.95 -13.51 -8.01
C SER A 462 20.37 -13.29 -7.47
N GLU A 463 20.49 -12.63 -6.33
CA GLU A 463 21.78 -12.52 -5.65
C GLU A 463 22.22 -13.89 -5.10
N PRO A 464 23.50 -14.27 -5.24
CA PRO A 464 24.02 -15.52 -4.71
C PRO A 464 23.99 -15.51 -3.18
N ASN A 465 23.53 -16.62 -2.59
CA ASN A 465 23.42 -16.80 -1.13
C ASN A 465 24.75 -16.80 -0.36
N LYS A 466 25.90 -16.79 -1.05
CA LYS A 466 27.22 -16.97 -0.42
C LYS A 466 27.70 -15.76 0.38
N ASP A 467 27.28 -14.55 0.02
CA ASP A 467 27.70 -13.34 0.73
C ASP A 467 26.64 -12.96 1.76
N HIS A 468 26.70 -13.58 2.94
CA HIS A 468 26.02 -13.10 4.16
C HIS A 468 26.42 -11.65 4.56
N GLN A 469 27.19 -10.94 3.73
CA GLN A 469 27.80 -9.64 4.04
C GLN A 469 27.29 -8.47 3.18
N ILE A 470 26.75 -8.68 1.97
CA ILE A 470 26.30 -7.54 1.16
C ILE A 470 24.86 -7.19 1.55
N GLN A 471 24.74 -6.27 2.50
CA GLN A 471 23.48 -5.70 2.92
C GLN A 471 23.03 -4.69 1.86
N THR A 472 21.92 -4.96 1.18
CA THR A 472 21.37 -4.10 0.11
C THR A 472 20.04 -3.45 0.49
N ALA A 473 19.61 -3.61 1.75
CA ALA A 473 18.30 -3.19 2.24
C ALA A 473 17.15 -3.65 1.32
N GLY A 474 17.23 -4.87 0.78
CA GLY A 474 16.20 -5.47 -0.08
C GLY A 474 16.32 -5.12 -1.57
N LEU A 475 17.35 -4.38 -1.99
CA LEU A 475 17.62 -4.14 -3.41
C LEU A 475 18.22 -5.38 -4.07
N THR A 476 17.81 -5.63 -5.31
CA THR A 476 18.29 -6.71 -6.18
C THR A 476 19.08 -6.14 -7.37
N ARG A 477 19.81 -6.98 -8.11
CA ARG A 477 20.53 -6.57 -9.33
C ARG A 477 19.63 -5.81 -10.30
N PHE A 478 18.41 -6.31 -10.52
CA PHE A 478 17.44 -5.66 -11.41
C PHE A 478 17.02 -4.27 -10.92
N ASP A 479 16.96 -4.07 -9.60
CA ASP A 479 16.56 -2.78 -9.01
C ASP A 479 17.55 -1.66 -9.31
N THR A 480 18.84 -1.95 -9.59
CA THR A 480 19.83 -0.91 -9.90
C THR A 480 19.54 -0.19 -11.22
N ILE A 481 18.58 -0.67 -12.01
CA ILE A 481 18.10 0.03 -13.22
C ILE A 481 17.14 1.17 -12.83
N PHE A 482 16.36 1.00 -11.76
CA PHE A 482 15.23 1.87 -11.41
C PHE A 482 15.47 2.73 -10.17
N ARG A 483 16.22 2.19 -9.20
CA ARG A 483 16.34 2.69 -7.83
C ARG A 483 17.75 2.46 -7.28
N GLY A 484 18.00 2.95 -6.06
CA GLY A 484 19.35 3.06 -5.50
C GLY A 484 20.04 4.36 -5.91
N ASP A 485 21.34 4.45 -5.61
CA ASP A 485 22.14 5.65 -5.84
C ASP A 485 22.44 5.90 -7.33
N ILE A 486 22.80 4.83 -8.05
CA ILE A 486 23.13 4.86 -9.48
C ILE A 486 22.09 4.05 -10.24
N LYS A 487 21.39 4.69 -11.18
CA LYS A 487 20.22 4.15 -11.90
C LYS A 487 20.48 4.02 -13.39
N HIS A 488 21.38 3.12 -13.77
CA HIS A 488 21.80 2.93 -15.15
C HIS A 488 21.95 1.47 -15.50
N ILE A 489 21.65 1.12 -16.75
CA ILE A 489 22.09 -0.15 -17.31
C ILE A 489 23.57 0.00 -17.64
N LYS A 490 24.38 -0.79 -16.95
CA LYS A 490 25.79 -1.01 -17.27
C LYS A 490 25.94 -2.29 -18.08
N ALA A 491 26.87 -2.27 -19.02
CA ALA A 491 27.27 -3.42 -19.82
C ALA A 491 28.80 -3.48 -19.91
N ASN A 492 29.33 -4.67 -20.19
CA ASN A 492 30.76 -4.84 -20.43
C ASN A 492 31.11 -4.42 -21.87
N LEU A 493 31.70 -3.23 -22.02
CA LEU A 493 32.14 -2.69 -23.31
C LEU A 493 33.53 -3.16 -23.76
N THR A 494 34.26 -3.92 -22.93
CA THR A 494 35.71 -4.14 -23.11
C THR A 494 36.10 -5.53 -23.65
N ASN A 495 35.13 -6.29 -24.17
CA ASN A 495 35.31 -7.56 -24.89
C ASN A 495 35.99 -8.70 -24.13
N LYS A 496 36.36 -8.53 -22.85
CA LYS A 496 36.87 -9.60 -21.99
C LYS A 496 35.72 -10.23 -21.22
N LYS A 497 35.77 -11.52 -20.89
CA LYS A 497 34.93 -12.11 -19.83
C LYS A 497 35.28 -11.44 -18.50
N GLU A 498 34.63 -10.32 -18.21
CA GLU A 498 34.84 -9.55 -16.97
C GLU A 498 33.81 -10.02 -15.94
N GLU A 499 34.30 -10.67 -14.89
CA GLU A 499 33.49 -11.20 -13.80
C GLU A 499 33.22 -10.15 -12.70
N ASP A 500 34.00 -9.06 -12.70
CA ASP A 500 33.78 -7.91 -11.83
C ASP A 500 32.95 -6.83 -12.54
N PHE A 501 31.70 -6.69 -12.10
CA PHE A 501 30.76 -5.69 -12.61
C PHE A 501 31.23 -4.23 -12.33
N SER A 502 32.29 -4.04 -11.53
CA SER A 502 32.84 -2.71 -11.24
C SER A 502 33.44 -2.01 -12.46
N LYS A 503 33.92 -2.81 -13.42
CA LYS A 503 34.53 -2.33 -14.65
C LYS A 503 33.54 -2.12 -15.78
N TRP A 504 32.26 -2.42 -15.55
CA TRP A 504 31.21 -2.19 -16.54
C TRP A 504 30.88 -0.70 -16.61
N THR A 505 30.60 -0.23 -17.81
CA THR A 505 30.29 1.18 -18.08
C THR A 505 28.82 1.33 -18.42
N GLN A 506 28.29 2.55 -18.24
CA GLN A 506 26.94 2.86 -18.68
C GLN A 506 26.80 2.55 -20.17
N TRP A 507 25.79 1.76 -20.51
CA TRP A 507 25.60 1.24 -21.86
C TRP A 507 25.01 2.28 -22.80
N ASP A 508 23.93 2.95 -22.38
CA ASP A 508 23.22 3.94 -23.18
C ASP A 508 22.82 5.12 -22.27
N SER A 509 23.48 6.27 -22.46
CA SER A 509 23.16 7.50 -21.74
C SER A 509 22.03 8.31 -22.38
N SER A 510 21.74 8.04 -23.65
CA SER A 510 20.69 8.70 -24.43
C SER A 510 19.33 8.04 -24.29
N ASN A 511 19.27 6.81 -23.75
CA ASN A 511 18.07 5.96 -23.67
C ASN A 511 17.42 5.76 -25.06
N THR A 512 18.25 5.63 -26.10
CA THR A 512 17.80 5.43 -27.48
C THR A 512 17.19 4.04 -27.66
N TYR A 513 17.74 3.03 -26.98
CA TYR A 513 17.38 1.62 -27.22
C TYR A 513 16.42 1.03 -26.19
N HIS A 514 16.08 1.80 -25.16
CA HIS A 514 15.28 1.30 -24.06
C HIS A 514 14.50 2.43 -23.38
N LYS A 515 13.38 2.06 -22.76
CA LYS A 515 12.60 2.92 -21.88
C LYS A 515 12.54 2.28 -20.52
N VAL A 516 12.98 3.02 -19.51
CA VAL A 516 12.75 2.67 -18.11
C VAL A 516 11.46 3.34 -17.70
N ASN A 517 10.36 2.60 -17.64
CA ASN A 517 9.16 3.11 -17.01
C ASN A 517 9.47 3.20 -15.52
N LYS A 518 9.74 4.41 -15.02
CA LYS A 518 9.88 4.66 -13.58
C LYS A 518 8.56 4.32 -12.95
N THR A 519 8.46 3.14 -12.38
CA THR A 519 7.18 2.63 -11.93
C THR A 519 6.76 3.27 -10.62
N GLY A 520 5.65 3.98 -10.74
CA GLY A 520 4.85 4.52 -9.64
C GLY A 520 3.37 4.20 -9.79
N SER A 521 2.95 3.52 -10.85
CA SER A 521 1.55 3.17 -11.04
C SER A 521 1.30 1.80 -10.44
N LEU A 522 0.30 1.72 -9.55
CA LEU A 522 -0.23 0.45 -9.08
C LEU A 522 -1.07 -0.14 -10.21
N LEU A 523 -0.66 -1.28 -10.77
CA LEU A 523 -1.51 -2.03 -11.67
C LEU A 523 -2.69 -2.55 -10.87
N THR A 524 -3.91 -2.19 -11.28
CA THR A 524 -5.14 -2.76 -10.73
C THR A 524 -5.98 -3.41 -11.81
N ILE A 525 -6.98 -4.17 -11.38
CA ILE A 525 -7.97 -4.75 -12.27
C ILE A 525 -8.67 -3.68 -13.11
N SER A 526 -9.09 -2.58 -12.49
CA SER A 526 -9.80 -1.49 -13.18
C SER A 526 -8.90 -0.56 -13.99
N ASP A 527 -7.58 -0.58 -13.76
CA ASP A 527 -6.64 0.37 -14.37
C ASP A 527 -6.59 0.26 -15.91
N THR A 528 -6.83 1.35 -16.62
CA THR A 528 -6.75 1.39 -18.09
C THR A 528 -5.42 1.91 -18.61
N SER A 529 -4.48 2.26 -17.73
CA SER A 529 -3.17 2.83 -18.11
C SER A 529 -2.15 1.78 -18.54
N PHE A 530 -2.30 0.54 -18.07
CA PHE A 530 -1.52 -0.60 -18.53
C PHE A 530 -2.20 -1.27 -19.72
N SER A 531 -1.40 -1.82 -20.63
CA SER A 531 -1.93 -2.64 -21.72
C SER A 531 -2.56 -3.93 -21.20
N ASP A 532 -3.46 -4.48 -22.01
CA ASP A 532 -4.04 -5.79 -21.78
C ASP A 532 -2.94 -6.87 -21.67
N ALA A 533 -1.91 -6.80 -22.53
CA ALA A 533 -0.81 -7.76 -22.52
C ALA A 533 -0.06 -7.76 -21.18
N ALA A 534 0.29 -6.58 -20.67
CA ALA A 534 0.94 -6.43 -19.37
C ALA A 534 0.03 -6.92 -18.24
N LYS A 535 -1.21 -6.40 -18.19
CA LYS A 535 -2.16 -6.69 -17.11
C LYS A 535 -2.43 -8.18 -16.98
N TYR A 536 -2.82 -8.85 -18.07
CA TYR A 536 -3.18 -10.26 -18.00
C TYR A 536 -1.96 -11.15 -17.75
N SER A 537 -0.78 -10.81 -18.29
CA SER A 537 0.47 -11.57 -18.02
C SER A 537 0.83 -11.57 -16.54
N ILE A 538 0.76 -10.40 -15.90
CA ILE A 538 1.10 -10.24 -14.48
C ILE A 538 0.11 -11.00 -13.59
N TYR A 539 -1.19 -10.86 -13.83
CA TYR A 539 -2.20 -11.57 -13.04
C TYR A 539 -2.17 -13.08 -13.27
N ASP A 540 -1.93 -13.55 -14.50
CA ASP A 540 -1.77 -14.97 -14.80
C ASP A 540 -0.52 -15.53 -14.11
N PHE A 541 0.62 -14.82 -14.15
CA PHE A 541 1.83 -15.24 -13.43
C PHE A 541 1.61 -15.37 -11.92
N LEU A 542 0.96 -14.39 -11.29
CA LEU A 542 0.70 -14.36 -9.85
C LEU A 542 -0.28 -15.44 -9.37
N THR A 543 -1.16 -15.91 -10.25
CA THR A 543 -2.26 -16.82 -9.86
C THR A 543 -2.11 -18.22 -10.42
N ASN A 544 -1.44 -18.36 -11.56
CA ASN A 544 -1.26 -19.59 -12.31
C ASN A 544 0.23 -19.73 -12.67
N SER A 545 1.06 -20.03 -11.67
CA SER A 545 2.51 -20.22 -11.84
C SER A 545 2.83 -21.55 -12.55
N GLU A 546 2.41 -21.69 -13.80
CA GLU A 546 2.84 -22.79 -14.66
C GLU A 546 4.34 -22.68 -15.01
N ASN A 547 4.99 -23.82 -15.28
CA ASN A 547 6.40 -23.91 -15.70
C ASN A 547 6.63 -23.36 -17.12
N ASN A 548 6.64 -22.03 -17.32
CA ASN A 548 7.17 -21.40 -18.53
C ASN A 548 8.37 -20.54 -18.19
N SER A 549 9.47 -21.19 -17.79
CA SER A 549 10.71 -20.52 -17.46
C SER A 549 11.65 -20.51 -18.66
N TRP A 550 12.27 -19.36 -18.90
CA TRP A 550 13.39 -19.24 -19.82
C TRP A 550 14.67 -18.96 -19.04
N VAL A 551 15.78 -19.53 -19.50
CA VAL A 551 17.11 -19.35 -18.89
C VAL A 551 18.11 -19.07 -20.00
N TRP A 552 19.03 -18.15 -19.73
CA TRP A 552 20.15 -17.84 -20.63
C TRP A 552 20.98 -19.09 -20.95
N SER A 553 21.29 -19.30 -22.22
CA SER A 553 22.18 -20.38 -22.69
C SER A 553 23.50 -19.80 -23.21
N ASP A 554 24.60 -20.10 -22.52
CA ASP A 554 25.95 -19.70 -22.95
C ASP A 554 26.39 -20.41 -24.24
N GLY A 555 27.14 -19.71 -25.10
CA GLY A 555 27.75 -20.29 -26.30
C GLY A 555 26.78 -20.71 -27.41
N LYS A 556 25.53 -20.23 -27.34
CA LYS A 556 24.51 -20.52 -28.35
C LYS A 556 24.88 -19.87 -29.69
N LYS A 557 24.89 -20.67 -30.76
CA LYS A 557 25.23 -20.20 -32.11
C LYS A 557 24.03 -19.55 -32.79
N LEU A 558 24.30 -18.49 -33.55
CA LEU A 558 23.31 -17.84 -34.42
C LEU A 558 23.43 -18.41 -35.83
N GLU A 559 22.33 -18.97 -36.34
CA GLU A 559 22.25 -19.51 -37.70
C GLU A 559 21.37 -18.63 -38.60
N GLU A 560 21.70 -18.54 -39.89
CA GLU A 560 20.90 -17.80 -40.88
C GLU A 560 19.47 -18.34 -40.99
N SER A 561 19.32 -19.66 -40.90
CA SER A 561 18.03 -20.37 -40.84
C SER A 561 17.16 -19.86 -39.68
N SER A 562 17.76 -19.63 -38.51
CA SER A 562 17.03 -19.13 -37.33
C SER A 562 16.61 -17.66 -37.50
N LEU A 563 17.42 -16.84 -38.17
CA LEU A 563 17.05 -15.44 -38.46
C LEU A 563 15.90 -15.35 -39.47
N THR A 564 15.94 -16.19 -40.49
CA THR A 564 14.91 -16.24 -41.54
C THR A 564 13.59 -16.82 -41.03
N GLU A 565 13.64 -17.87 -40.20
CA GLU A 565 12.47 -18.44 -39.51
C GLU A 565 11.75 -17.40 -38.63
N TYR A 566 12.48 -16.38 -38.13
CA TYR A 566 11.97 -15.35 -37.23
C TYR A 566 11.78 -13.97 -37.87
N GLY A 567 11.61 -13.93 -39.20
CA GLY A 567 10.98 -12.81 -39.91
C GLY A 567 11.91 -11.91 -40.70
N LEU A 568 13.19 -12.28 -40.80
CA LEU A 568 14.13 -11.62 -41.71
C LEU A 568 14.11 -12.29 -43.09
N SER A 569 14.26 -11.51 -44.15
CA SER A 569 14.58 -12.07 -45.47
C SER A 569 15.98 -12.68 -45.47
N SER A 570 16.27 -13.61 -46.39
CA SER A 570 17.62 -14.21 -46.52
C SER A 570 18.70 -13.14 -46.71
N SER A 571 18.41 -12.07 -47.47
CA SER A 571 19.33 -10.95 -47.63
C SER A 571 19.58 -10.17 -46.34
N GLU A 572 18.54 -9.93 -45.53
CA GLU A 572 18.66 -9.24 -44.24
C GLU A 572 19.42 -10.11 -43.22
N ALA A 573 19.09 -11.41 -43.15
CA ALA A 573 19.77 -12.36 -42.28
C ALA A 573 21.26 -12.47 -42.60
N LYS A 574 21.61 -12.53 -43.89
CA LYS A 574 23.00 -12.55 -44.34
C LYS A 574 23.72 -11.23 -44.01
N ALA A 575 23.09 -10.08 -44.23
CA ALA A 575 23.68 -8.78 -43.89
C ALA A 575 24.02 -8.65 -42.40
N ILE A 576 23.18 -9.20 -41.51
CA ILE A 576 23.44 -9.23 -40.06
C ILE A 576 24.64 -10.12 -39.72
N LEU A 577 24.74 -11.30 -40.34
CA LEU A 577 25.86 -12.22 -40.12
C LEU A 577 27.17 -11.66 -40.67
N ASP A 578 27.13 -11.02 -41.84
CA ASP A 578 28.27 -10.38 -42.49
C ASP A 578 28.76 -9.15 -41.69
N ALA A 579 27.84 -8.41 -41.05
CA ALA A 579 28.17 -7.32 -40.13
C ALA A 579 28.84 -7.81 -38.83
N LEU A 580 28.65 -9.08 -38.45
CA LEU A 580 29.23 -9.67 -37.24
C LEU A 580 30.21 -10.81 -37.60
N PRO A 581 31.32 -10.58 -38.31
CA PRO A 581 32.20 -11.65 -38.77
C PRO A 581 32.87 -12.39 -37.60
N ASP A 582 33.00 -13.72 -37.72
CA ASP A 582 33.63 -14.59 -36.72
C ASP A 582 35.17 -14.52 -36.73
N ASP A 583 35.76 -14.00 -37.81
CA ASP A 583 37.17 -14.19 -38.12
C ASP A 583 37.84 -12.91 -38.65
N THR A 584 37.91 -11.90 -37.80
CA THR A 584 38.88 -10.81 -37.98
C THR A 584 39.88 -10.93 -36.84
N GLY A 585 41.19 -11.01 -37.13
CA GLY A 585 42.28 -11.10 -36.14
C GLY A 585 42.46 -9.85 -35.27
N SER A 586 41.35 -9.21 -34.87
CA SER A 586 41.22 -7.93 -34.17
C SER A 586 40.41 -8.10 -32.88
N ARG A 587 40.52 -7.12 -31.97
CA ARG A 587 39.82 -7.02 -30.68
C ARG A 587 38.29 -7.18 -30.74
N ASN A 588 37.67 -7.16 -31.93
CA ASN A 588 36.21 -7.21 -32.15
C ASN A 588 35.58 -8.63 -32.14
N ASN A 589 36.38 -9.70 -32.12
CA ASN A 589 35.87 -11.07 -32.28
C ASN A 589 34.98 -11.56 -31.11
N GLU A 590 35.38 -11.33 -29.85
CA GLU A 590 34.61 -11.77 -28.68
C GLU A 590 33.29 -11.00 -28.52
N LEU A 591 33.26 -9.72 -28.88
CA LEU A 591 32.04 -8.91 -28.86
C LEU A 591 31.04 -9.39 -29.91
N ASN A 592 31.49 -9.59 -31.15
CA ASN A 592 30.63 -10.10 -32.21
C ASN A 592 30.02 -11.45 -31.85
N LYS A 593 30.81 -12.35 -31.23
CA LYS A 593 30.33 -13.63 -30.70
C LYS A 593 29.28 -13.44 -29.60
N PHE A 594 29.50 -12.51 -28.67
CA PHE A 594 28.50 -12.19 -27.65
C PHE A 594 27.22 -11.64 -28.26
N ILE A 595 27.29 -10.71 -29.22
CA ILE A 595 26.10 -10.16 -29.88
C ILE A 595 25.34 -11.25 -30.65
N LYS A 596 26.03 -12.16 -31.35
CA LYS A 596 25.40 -13.35 -31.95
C LYS A 596 24.71 -14.23 -30.91
N GLU A 597 25.36 -14.48 -29.78
CA GLU A 597 24.80 -15.25 -28.66
C GLU A 597 23.54 -14.56 -28.08
N VAL A 598 23.54 -13.22 -27.96
CA VAL A 598 22.37 -12.43 -27.53
C VAL A 598 21.21 -12.61 -28.49
N ILE A 599 21.44 -12.44 -29.79
CA ILE A 599 20.38 -12.59 -30.81
C ILE A 599 19.83 -14.02 -30.79
N ALA A 600 20.69 -15.04 -30.68
CA ALA A 600 20.25 -16.43 -30.59
C ALA A 600 19.44 -16.73 -29.32
N ASN A 601 19.81 -16.13 -28.18
CA ASN A 601 19.05 -16.23 -26.92
C ASN A 601 17.71 -15.49 -27.00
N LEU A 602 17.66 -14.34 -27.68
CA LEU A 602 16.41 -13.60 -27.92
C LEU A 602 15.44 -14.39 -28.80
N ILE A 603 15.94 -15.09 -29.83
CA ILE A 603 15.10 -15.99 -30.65
C ILE A 603 14.45 -17.06 -29.76
N GLU A 604 15.18 -17.65 -28.82
CA GLU A 604 14.59 -18.62 -27.86
C GLU A 604 13.63 -17.97 -26.87
N LEU A 605 13.91 -16.75 -26.45
CA LEU A 605 12.98 -16.01 -25.61
C LEU A 605 11.66 -15.79 -26.36
N PHE A 606 11.74 -15.41 -27.63
CA PHE A 606 10.62 -15.24 -28.56
C PHE A 606 9.96 -16.57 -28.95
N LYS A 607 10.63 -17.71 -28.74
CA LYS A 607 9.99 -19.02 -28.75
C LYS A 607 9.13 -19.23 -27.50
N ASN A 608 9.58 -18.80 -26.33
CA ASN A 608 8.81 -19.03 -25.10
C ASN A 608 7.70 -18.00 -24.88
N ILE A 609 7.75 -16.88 -25.60
CA ILE A 609 6.74 -15.82 -25.62
C ILE A 609 5.99 -15.90 -26.94
N ASN A 610 4.68 -15.84 -26.91
CA ASN A 610 3.87 -15.60 -28.10
C ASN A 610 3.84 -16.72 -29.18
N GLN A 611 4.02 -17.99 -28.79
CA GLN A 611 3.98 -19.12 -29.72
C GLN A 611 2.57 -19.65 -30.06
N ARG A 612 2.43 -20.09 -31.31
CA ARG A 612 1.37 -20.96 -31.86
C ARG A 612 1.87 -22.41 -31.91
N ASN A 613 1.06 -23.35 -31.44
CA ASN A 613 1.18 -24.76 -31.80
C ASN A 613 -0.09 -25.20 -32.52
N ASP A 614 0.00 -25.36 -33.83
CA ASP A 614 -1.03 -25.99 -34.68
C ASP A 614 -0.71 -27.47 -34.97
N GLY A 615 0.26 -28.05 -34.26
CA GLY A 615 0.61 -29.45 -34.39
C GLY A 615 -0.46 -30.37 -33.81
N SER A 616 -0.77 -31.44 -34.54
CA SER A 616 -1.70 -32.52 -34.19
C SER A 616 -1.34 -33.35 -32.96
N ASP A 617 -0.24 -33.03 -32.25
CA ASP A 617 0.14 -33.68 -31.00
C ASP A 617 -0.40 -32.88 -29.81
N ALA A 618 -1.57 -33.31 -29.33
CA ALA A 618 -2.33 -32.74 -28.21
C ALA A 618 -1.66 -32.90 -26.82
N GLY A 619 -0.32 -33.04 -26.75
CA GLY A 619 0.43 -33.32 -25.53
C GLY A 619 1.49 -32.25 -25.20
N GLN A 620 1.13 -31.31 -24.31
CA GLN A 620 2.05 -30.65 -23.35
C GLN A 620 2.94 -29.45 -23.74
N LYS A 621 2.56 -28.55 -24.67
CA LYS A 621 3.04 -27.15 -24.59
C LYS A 621 1.90 -26.17 -24.84
N LYS A 622 1.43 -25.53 -23.76
CA LYS A 622 0.37 -24.50 -23.77
C LYS A 622 0.96 -23.18 -24.26
N ASN A 623 0.31 -22.53 -25.23
CA ASN A 623 0.64 -21.18 -25.72
C ASN A 623 0.65 -20.19 -24.56
N LYS A 624 1.66 -19.31 -24.49
CA LYS A 624 1.83 -18.35 -23.38
C LYS A 624 2.25 -16.97 -23.88
N LEU A 625 1.61 -15.96 -23.30
CA LEU A 625 1.83 -14.54 -23.57
C LEU A 625 3.09 -13.99 -22.88
N PHE A 626 3.56 -14.66 -21.85
CA PHE A 626 4.74 -14.29 -21.08
C PHE A 626 5.59 -15.52 -20.76
N THR A 627 6.86 -15.27 -20.47
CA THR A 627 7.79 -16.25 -19.92
C THR A 627 8.40 -15.73 -18.63
N ILE A 628 8.77 -16.63 -17.74
CA ILE A 628 9.39 -16.34 -16.44
C ILE A 628 10.90 -16.28 -16.66
N LEU A 629 11.50 -15.13 -16.39
CA LEU A 629 12.96 -14.95 -16.42
C LEU A 629 13.60 -15.29 -15.07
N ASN A 630 12.91 -14.96 -13.98
CA ASN A 630 13.32 -15.31 -12.63
C ASN A 630 12.11 -15.50 -11.73
N LYS A 631 11.88 -16.73 -11.29
CA LYS A 631 10.75 -17.08 -10.44
C LYS A 631 10.89 -16.59 -9.01
N ASP A 632 12.11 -16.46 -8.48
CA ASP A 632 12.36 -16.07 -7.09
C ASP A 632 12.22 -14.56 -6.89
N GLU A 633 12.59 -13.78 -7.91
CA GLU A 633 12.50 -12.32 -7.91
C GLU A 633 11.22 -11.79 -8.58
N GLY A 634 10.38 -12.68 -9.14
CA GLY A 634 9.12 -12.31 -9.80
C GLY A 634 9.32 -11.52 -11.09
N ILE A 635 10.31 -11.90 -11.91
CA ILE A 635 10.65 -11.23 -13.18
C ILE A 635 10.10 -12.05 -14.34
N ILE A 636 9.28 -11.41 -15.18
CA ILE A 636 8.70 -11.97 -16.39
C ILE A 636 9.08 -11.15 -17.62
N ALA A 637 9.01 -11.76 -18.79
CA ALA A 637 9.09 -11.08 -20.08
C ALA A 637 7.86 -11.37 -20.93
N TYR A 638 7.39 -10.34 -21.63
CA TYR A 638 6.31 -10.39 -22.61
C TYR A 638 6.55 -9.31 -23.66
N ILE A 639 5.77 -9.35 -24.73
CA ILE A 639 5.89 -8.38 -25.82
C ILE A 639 4.58 -7.61 -25.96
N ASP A 640 4.70 -6.30 -26.14
CA ASP A 640 3.58 -5.38 -26.34
C ASP A 640 3.93 -4.35 -27.43
N GLY A 641 3.01 -3.42 -27.72
CA GLY A 641 3.08 -2.48 -28.82
C GLY A 641 4.27 -1.51 -28.81
N ASP A 642 5.00 -1.35 -27.71
CA ASP A 642 6.17 -0.48 -27.59
C ASP A 642 7.50 -1.21 -27.43
N GLY A 643 7.51 -2.54 -27.24
CA GLY A 643 8.75 -3.31 -27.23
C GLY A 643 8.70 -4.68 -26.56
N LEU A 644 9.89 -5.21 -26.26
CA LEU A 644 10.08 -6.34 -25.36
C LEU A 644 10.12 -5.82 -23.92
N HIS A 645 9.16 -6.24 -23.11
CA HIS A 645 9.05 -5.86 -21.70
C HIS A 645 9.77 -6.88 -20.84
N ILE A 646 10.55 -6.38 -19.89
CA ILE A 646 11.08 -7.13 -18.76
C ILE A 646 10.51 -6.47 -17.52
N THR A 647 9.50 -7.11 -16.94
CA THR A 647 8.75 -6.60 -15.81
C THR A 647 9.05 -7.42 -14.56
N LYS A 648 9.44 -6.73 -13.48
CA LYS A 648 9.56 -7.28 -12.13
C LYS A 648 8.31 -6.92 -11.31
N ILE A 649 7.77 -7.86 -10.56
CA ILE A 649 6.79 -7.55 -9.51
C ILE A 649 7.55 -7.12 -8.25
N ASP A 650 7.41 -5.85 -7.89
CA ASP A 650 8.08 -5.30 -6.72
C ASP A 650 7.44 -5.87 -5.46
N GLY A 651 8.26 -6.25 -4.47
CA GLY A 651 7.77 -6.91 -3.25
C GLY A 651 7.32 -8.36 -3.44
N TYR A 652 7.57 -9.00 -4.59
CA TYR A 652 7.16 -10.38 -4.88
C TYR A 652 7.61 -11.41 -3.82
N LYS A 653 8.75 -11.21 -3.17
CA LYS A 653 9.20 -12.06 -2.05
C LYS A 653 8.22 -12.07 -0.86
N LEU A 654 7.52 -10.96 -0.62
CA LEU A 654 6.48 -10.84 0.42
C LEU A 654 5.17 -11.51 0.02
N ILE A 655 4.97 -11.78 -1.27
CA ILE A 655 3.83 -12.55 -1.77
C ILE A 655 4.05 -14.05 -1.52
N ASN A 656 5.31 -14.50 -1.60
CA ASN A 656 5.70 -15.90 -1.48
C ASN A 656 6.29 -16.29 -0.10
N SER A 657 6.29 -15.38 0.89
CA SER A 657 6.78 -15.68 2.23
C SER A 657 5.79 -16.60 2.96
N GLU A 658 6.32 -17.59 3.70
CA GLU A 658 5.49 -18.35 4.64
C GLU A 658 4.91 -17.39 5.67
N ILE A 659 3.57 -17.32 5.75
CA ILE A 659 2.86 -16.49 6.73
C ILE A 659 3.22 -16.98 8.13
N LYS A 660 4.23 -16.38 8.75
CA LYS A 660 4.59 -16.65 10.15
C LYS A 660 3.35 -16.33 11.00
N LYS A 661 2.96 -17.26 11.90
CA LYS A 661 1.99 -16.99 12.96
C LYS A 661 2.61 -15.95 13.89
N VAL A 662 2.55 -14.68 13.52
CA VAL A 662 2.88 -13.62 14.46
C VAL A 662 1.61 -13.38 15.25
N ASN A 663 1.67 -13.62 16.56
CA ASN A 663 0.71 -13.06 17.51
C ASN A 663 0.89 -11.54 17.47
N ASN A 664 0.38 -10.90 16.41
CA ASN A 664 0.50 -9.47 16.17
C ASN A 664 -0.53 -8.75 17.04
N GLU A 665 -0.22 -8.60 18.33
CA GLU A 665 -0.77 -7.47 19.07
C GLU A 665 -0.20 -6.20 18.44
N ASN A 666 -1.09 -5.32 18.01
CA ASN A 666 -0.74 -4.04 17.42
C ASN A 666 -0.09 -3.14 18.51
N ASN A 667 1.24 -3.07 18.51
CA ASN A 667 2.02 -2.34 19.52
C ASN A 667 2.21 -0.88 19.11
N ILE A 668 1.38 0.00 19.68
CA ILE A 668 1.41 1.45 19.44
C ILE A 668 2.78 2.06 19.78
N LYS A 669 3.51 1.50 20.76
CA LYS A 669 4.85 1.98 21.14
C LYS A 669 5.82 1.86 19.99
N GLU A 670 5.93 0.65 19.42
CA GLU A 670 6.88 0.34 18.35
C GLU A 670 6.57 1.15 17.08
N GLN A 671 5.29 1.25 16.72
CA GLN A 671 4.87 2.02 15.56
C GLN A 671 5.17 3.51 15.71
N THR A 672 4.89 4.09 16.88
CA THR A 672 5.20 5.51 17.12
C THR A 672 6.71 5.74 17.07
N THR A 673 7.51 4.86 17.66
CA THR A 673 8.98 4.96 17.60
C THR A 673 9.47 4.95 16.15
N ILE A 674 9.01 4.01 15.31
CA ILE A 674 9.41 3.93 13.89
C ILE A 674 9.04 5.20 13.13
N LEU A 675 7.80 5.67 13.27
CA LEU A 675 7.31 6.86 12.57
C LEU A 675 8.07 8.12 13.00
N LYS A 676 8.39 8.26 14.29
CA LYS A 676 9.19 9.37 14.79
C LYS A 676 10.64 9.30 14.34
N THR A 677 11.22 8.10 14.22
CA THR A 677 12.54 7.95 13.58
C THR A 677 12.50 8.40 12.11
N ILE A 678 11.46 8.06 11.35
CA ILE A 678 11.29 8.53 9.96
C ILE A 678 11.16 10.06 9.92
N GLU A 679 10.38 10.66 10.82
CA GLU A 679 10.26 12.11 10.95
C GLU A 679 11.62 12.77 11.22
N SER A 680 12.38 12.25 12.20
CA SER A 680 13.71 12.75 12.51
C SER A 680 14.68 12.65 11.33
N LEU A 681 14.60 11.57 10.54
CA LEU A 681 15.41 11.42 9.33
C LEU A 681 15.11 12.54 8.32
N TYR A 682 13.85 12.97 8.19
CA TYR A 682 13.49 14.08 7.30
C TYR A 682 14.07 15.42 7.72
N SER A 683 14.36 15.60 9.01
CA SER A 683 14.95 16.85 9.54
C SER A 683 16.40 17.08 9.11
N SER A 684 17.05 16.08 8.50
CA SER A 684 18.46 16.14 8.09
C SER A 684 18.67 15.84 6.59
N PRO A 685 19.49 16.63 5.86
CA PRO A 685 19.83 16.33 4.47
C PRO A 685 20.47 14.94 4.26
N GLN A 686 21.26 14.48 5.23
CA GLN A 686 21.93 13.18 5.20
C GLN A 686 21.06 12.06 5.78
N GLY A 687 20.12 12.39 6.68
CA GLY A 687 19.14 11.44 7.21
C GLY A 687 18.08 11.05 6.17
N LYS A 688 17.54 12.04 5.44
CA LYS A 688 16.39 11.82 4.55
C LYS A 688 16.66 10.82 3.42
N VAL A 689 17.92 10.65 3.00
CA VAL A 689 18.30 9.67 1.97
C VAL A 689 18.21 8.22 2.46
N LEU A 690 18.13 7.98 3.78
CA LEU A 690 17.95 6.66 4.36
C LEU A 690 16.50 6.17 4.32
N VAL A 691 15.52 7.08 4.30
CA VAL A 691 14.09 6.74 4.38
C VAL A 691 13.64 5.72 3.30
N PRO A 692 14.02 5.86 2.01
CA PRO A 692 13.66 4.88 0.99
C PRO A 692 14.28 3.50 1.23
N TYR A 693 15.52 3.45 1.73
CA TYR A 693 16.21 2.19 2.06
C TYR A 693 15.61 1.54 3.30
N LEU A 694 15.20 2.34 4.30
CA LEU A 694 14.51 1.86 5.49
C LEU A 694 13.22 1.15 5.13
N ILE A 695 12.37 1.76 4.31
CA ILE A 695 11.12 1.14 3.85
C ILE A 695 11.41 -0.09 2.98
N ASN A 696 12.38 0.00 2.05
CA ASN A 696 12.73 -1.13 1.19
C ASN A 696 13.25 -2.35 1.96
N SER A 697 13.86 -2.12 3.13
CA SER A 697 14.41 -3.20 3.96
C SER A 697 13.36 -4.21 4.44
N MET A 698 12.06 -3.86 4.41
CA MET A 698 10.95 -4.80 4.66
C MET A 698 10.94 -5.99 3.68
N ILE A 699 11.45 -5.82 2.45
CA ILE A 699 11.52 -6.91 1.46
C ILE A 699 12.63 -7.92 1.81
N SER A 700 13.58 -7.53 2.67
CA SER A 700 14.73 -8.37 3.01
C SER A 700 14.26 -9.60 3.79
N SER A 701 14.42 -10.79 3.23
CA SER A 701 14.13 -12.03 3.93
C SER A 701 15.16 -12.26 5.04
N THR A 702 14.69 -12.45 6.28
CA THR A 702 15.53 -12.97 7.38
C THR A 702 15.91 -14.45 7.19
N ASN A 703 15.22 -15.15 6.30
CA ASN A 703 15.45 -16.56 5.98
C ASN A 703 15.62 -16.73 4.47
N SER A 704 16.82 -16.52 3.94
CA SER A 704 17.17 -17.09 2.63
C SER A 704 17.49 -18.58 2.84
N THR A 705 16.50 -19.43 2.58
CA THR A 705 16.72 -20.87 2.43
C THR A 705 17.80 -21.13 1.38
N ASN A 706 18.72 -22.04 1.71
CA ASN A 706 19.85 -22.51 0.91
C ASN A 706 19.50 -22.81 -0.56
N GLY A 707 19.51 -21.80 -1.41
CA GLY A 707 19.56 -21.97 -2.86
C GLY A 707 21.00 -22.29 -3.25
N GLN A 708 21.26 -23.55 -3.60
CA GLN A 708 22.52 -24.02 -4.17
C GLN A 708 22.68 -23.44 -5.59
N GLY A 709 23.36 -22.31 -5.70
CA GLY A 709 23.89 -21.79 -6.96
C GLY A 709 25.27 -21.17 -6.70
N GLN A 710 26.32 -21.79 -7.23
CA GLN A 710 27.66 -21.19 -7.21
C GLN A 710 27.76 -20.18 -8.35
N ASP A 711 27.44 -18.92 -8.08
CA ASP A 711 27.91 -17.81 -8.92
C ASP A 711 29.08 -17.15 -8.18
N ASN A 712 30.28 -17.16 -8.78
CA ASN A 712 31.49 -16.57 -8.20
C ASN A 712 31.62 -15.07 -8.55
N LYS A 713 30.66 -14.48 -9.29
CA LYS A 713 30.72 -13.10 -9.75
C LYS A 713 30.20 -12.10 -8.71
N LYS A 714 30.91 -10.98 -8.55
CA LYS A 714 30.62 -9.92 -7.56
C LYS A 714 29.87 -8.75 -8.20
N TRP A 715 28.60 -8.58 -7.85
CA TRP A 715 27.82 -7.42 -8.31
C TRP A 715 28.39 -6.11 -7.77
N ASN A 716 28.46 -5.09 -8.62
CA ASN A 716 29.01 -3.78 -8.27
C ASN A 716 27.95 -2.85 -7.68
N TRP A 717 27.57 -3.15 -6.44
CA TRP A 717 26.81 -2.22 -5.61
C TRP A 717 27.60 -0.93 -5.40
N SER A 718 26.93 0.22 -5.58
CA SER A 718 27.55 1.51 -5.27
C SER A 718 27.93 1.56 -3.78
N GLU A 719 28.98 2.30 -3.46
CA GLU A 719 29.41 2.42 -2.06
C GLU A 719 28.35 3.11 -1.20
N ASN A 720 27.64 4.08 -1.80
CA ASN A 720 26.50 4.74 -1.16
C ASN A 720 25.35 3.77 -0.86
N ASP A 721 25.03 2.82 -1.75
CA ASP A 721 23.98 1.84 -1.49
C ASP A 721 24.33 0.92 -0.32
N LYS A 722 25.59 0.42 -0.26
CA LYS A 722 26.07 -0.41 0.85
C LYS A 722 26.07 0.37 2.17
N GLN A 723 26.57 1.60 2.16
CA GLN A 723 26.61 2.45 3.34
C GLN A 723 25.19 2.73 3.85
N ARG A 724 24.26 3.14 2.98
CA ARG A 724 22.87 3.45 3.38
C ARG A 724 22.15 2.21 3.90
N ALA A 725 22.37 1.03 3.30
CA ALA A 725 21.79 -0.22 3.79
C ALA A 725 22.31 -0.60 5.18
N SER A 726 23.62 -0.45 5.42
CA SER A 726 24.23 -0.65 6.75
C SER A 726 23.70 0.36 7.77
N SER A 727 23.63 1.65 7.41
CA SER A 727 23.06 2.71 8.24
C SER A 727 21.63 2.37 8.68
N VAL A 728 20.78 1.92 7.76
CA VAL A 728 19.39 1.55 8.03
C VAL A 728 19.28 0.42 9.05
N MET A 729 20.10 -0.61 8.94
CA MET A 729 20.12 -1.71 9.92
C MET A 729 20.56 -1.25 11.31
N ASN A 730 21.35 -0.18 11.37
CA ASN A 730 21.90 0.39 12.59
C ASN A 730 21.07 1.56 13.16
N LEU A 731 19.89 1.88 12.59
CA LEU A 731 18.96 2.88 13.13
C LEU A 731 18.29 2.45 14.46
N GLY A 732 18.40 1.17 14.81
CA GLY A 732 17.85 0.59 16.03
C GLY A 732 16.32 0.51 16.10
N ILE A 733 15.69 0.41 14.94
CA ILE A 733 14.26 0.15 14.78
C ILE A 733 14.04 -1.07 13.87
N ASP A 734 12.92 -1.76 14.02
CA ASP A 734 12.52 -2.87 13.15
C ASP A 734 11.30 -2.45 12.33
N ILE A 735 11.55 -2.09 11.06
CA ILE A 735 10.52 -1.57 10.16
C ILE A 735 9.37 -2.56 9.93
N ASN A 736 9.59 -3.86 10.12
CA ASN A 736 8.55 -4.88 9.92
C ASN A 736 7.41 -4.78 10.95
N LYS A 737 7.62 -4.03 12.02
CA LYS A 737 6.61 -3.76 13.06
C LYS A 737 5.66 -2.61 12.69
N LEU A 738 6.00 -1.81 11.69
CA LEU A 738 5.14 -0.73 11.20
C LEU A 738 3.90 -1.29 10.51
N ASN A 739 2.71 -0.87 10.95
CA ASN A 739 1.41 -1.38 10.48
C ASN A 739 1.30 -2.92 10.54
N ASN A 740 1.85 -3.54 11.59
CA ASN A 740 1.76 -4.99 11.83
C ASN A 740 0.32 -5.51 12.05
N ASN A 741 -0.67 -4.61 12.18
CA ASN A 741 -2.08 -4.95 12.13
C ASN A 741 -2.53 -5.44 10.76
N ILE A 742 -1.81 -5.10 9.67
CA ILE A 742 -2.03 -5.66 8.33
C ILE A 742 -1.34 -7.02 8.26
N LYS A 743 -2.13 -8.09 8.02
CA LYS A 743 -1.65 -9.47 8.04
C LYS A 743 -0.90 -9.86 6.76
N ASN A 744 -1.38 -9.36 5.62
CA ASN A 744 -0.76 -9.61 4.34
C ASN A 744 0.51 -8.73 4.21
N GLU A 745 1.68 -9.35 4.14
CA GLU A 745 2.96 -8.62 4.15
C GLU A 745 3.15 -7.76 2.90
N TYR A 746 2.61 -8.21 1.76
CA TYR A 746 2.64 -7.44 0.52
C TYR A 746 1.75 -6.19 0.60
N GLU A 747 0.52 -6.33 1.10
CA GLU A 747 -0.37 -5.20 1.37
C GLU A 747 0.27 -4.19 2.34
N ARG A 748 0.88 -4.69 3.43
CA ARG A 748 1.61 -3.87 4.40
C ARG A 748 2.77 -3.11 3.75
N PHE A 749 3.49 -3.75 2.82
CA PHE A 749 4.56 -3.11 2.08
C PHE A 749 4.06 -1.98 1.16
N LEU A 750 2.96 -2.18 0.41
CA LEU A 750 2.34 -1.13 -0.41
C LEU A 750 1.90 0.06 0.46
N VAL A 751 1.28 -0.23 1.60
CA VAL A 751 0.87 0.76 2.59
C VAL A 751 2.06 1.56 3.12
N ASN A 752 3.10 0.89 3.62
CA ASN A 752 4.24 1.55 4.26
C ASN A 752 5.06 2.36 3.25
N THR A 753 5.09 1.91 1.99
CA THR A 753 5.66 2.67 0.86
C THR A 753 4.90 3.99 0.61
N SER A 754 3.58 3.98 0.81
CA SER A 754 2.72 5.15 0.62
C SER A 754 2.82 6.19 1.75
N LEU A 755 3.52 5.87 2.84
CA LEU A 755 3.76 6.79 3.97
C LEU A 755 4.95 7.73 3.73
N ILE A 756 5.77 7.47 2.70
CA ILE A 756 6.94 8.28 2.41
C ILE A 756 6.50 9.61 1.80
N ASP A 757 6.89 10.71 2.44
CA ASP A 757 6.70 12.06 1.89
C ASP A 757 7.70 12.33 0.75
N SER A 758 7.21 12.24 -0.48
CA SER A 758 7.99 12.48 -1.70
C SER A 758 8.44 13.93 -1.87
N THR A 759 7.89 14.88 -1.11
CA THR A 759 8.35 16.27 -1.12
C THR A 759 9.62 16.44 -0.29
N ARG A 760 9.88 15.51 0.66
CA ARG A 760 11.03 15.56 1.56
C ARG A 760 12.18 14.67 1.11
N THR A 761 11.93 13.58 0.39
CA THR A 761 12.97 12.64 -0.07
C THR A 761 12.70 12.02 -1.44
N THR A 762 13.75 11.49 -2.06
CA THR A 762 13.66 10.73 -3.31
C THR A 762 13.10 9.34 -3.02
N ILE A 763 11.89 9.05 -3.50
CA ILE A 763 11.24 7.74 -3.29
C ILE A 763 11.79 6.67 -4.24
N PHE A 764 11.84 5.42 -3.76
CA PHE A 764 12.12 4.25 -4.61
C PHE A 764 10.92 3.87 -5.46
N TYR A 765 9.72 4.02 -4.91
CA TYR A 765 8.46 3.65 -5.52
C TYR A 765 7.57 4.89 -5.54
N ASN A 766 7.00 5.23 -6.70
CA ASN A 766 6.16 6.42 -6.84
C ASN A 766 4.66 6.09 -6.80
N THR A 767 4.27 5.18 -5.89
CA THR A 767 2.89 4.71 -5.70
C THR A 767 2.30 5.26 -4.40
N ASN A 768 0.98 5.45 -4.36
CA ASN A 768 0.27 5.77 -3.12
C ASN A 768 -1.07 5.01 -3.06
N ILE A 769 -1.08 3.84 -2.43
CA ILE A 769 -2.28 3.02 -2.27
C ILE A 769 -3.35 3.71 -1.42
N LEU A 770 -2.96 4.57 -0.47
CA LEU A 770 -3.90 5.29 0.39
C LEU A 770 -4.75 6.27 -0.43
N ASN A 771 -4.12 6.97 -1.37
CA ASN A 771 -4.82 7.85 -2.31
C ASN A 771 -5.72 7.07 -3.26
N GLU A 772 -5.30 5.91 -3.75
CA GLU A 772 -6.14 5.07 -4.62
C GLU A 772 -7.36 4.52 -3.87
N VAL A 773 -7.19 4.11 -2.61
CA VAL A 773 -8.30 3.70 -1.73
C VAL A 773 -9.23 4.88 -1.45
N ALA A 774 -8.68 6.08 -1.18
CA ALA A 774 -9.47 7.28 -0.99
C ALA A 774 -10.33 7.56 -2.23
N LYS A 775 -9.73 7.59 -3.44
CA LYS A 775 -10.44 7.77 -4.72
C LYS A 775 -11.49 6.68 -4.98
N ALA A 776 -11.20 5.42 -4.67
CA ALA A 776 -12.16 4.33 -4.80
C ALA A 776 -13.38 4.49 -3.89
N THR A 777 -13.24 5.26 -2.80
CA THR A 777 -14.32 5.64 -1.88
C THR A 777 -14.81 7.09 -2.06
N GLU A 778 -14.27 7.84 -3.02
CA GLU A 778 -14.68 9.21 -3.32
C GLU A 778 -16.01 9.20 -4.06
N THR A 779 -17.00 9.74 -3.38
CA THR A 779 -18.37 9.88 -3.80
C THR A 779 -18.51 10.96 -4.87
N LYS A 780 -18.35 10.60 -6.15
CA LYS A 780 -18.88 11.44 -7.24
C LYS A 780 -20.40 11.28 -7.27
N SER A 781 -21.13 12.37 -7.51
CA SER A 781 -22.60 12.44 -7.47
C SER A 781 -23.31 11.32 -8.23
N ASP A 782 -22.64 10.76 -9.24
CA ASP A 782 -23.20 9.80 -10.18
C ASP A 782 -22.82 8.33 -9.86
N SER A 783 -22.15 8.03 -8.74
CA SER A 783 -21.64 6.66 -8.46
C SER A 783 -21.60 6.17 -6.99
N LEU A 784 -22.17 6.91 -6.03
CA LEU A 784 -22.19 6.55 -4.59
C LEU A 784 -22.67 5.11 -4.33
N ALA A 785 -23.57 4.59 -5.18
CA ALA A 785 -24.16 3.26 -5.08
C ALA A 785 -23.15 2.10 -5.01
N ALA A 786 -22.00 2.21 -5.66
CA ALA A 786 -20.94 1.20 -5.69
C ALA A 786 -19.84 1.43 -4.64
N GLN A 787 -19.83 2.60 -4.01
CA GLN A 787 -18.73 3.10 -3.19
C GLN A 787 -19.07 3.26 -1.71
N ALA A 788 -20.35 3.25 -1.32
CA ALA A 788 -20.78 3.60 0.03
C ALA A 788 -21.07 2.40 0.96
N ASN A 789 -21.21 1.21 0.39
CA ASN A 789 -21.58 0.02 1.15
C ASN A 789 -20.48 -0.53 2.08
N TRP A 790 -19.22 -0.09 1.93
CA TRP A 790 -18.16 -0.48 2.85
C TRP A 790 -18.44 -0.01 4.28
N ILE A 791 -19.01 1.18 4.50
CA ILE A 791 -19.35 1.71 5.83
C ILE A 791 -20.36 0.80 6.53
N LEU A 792 -21.37 0.36 5.79
CA LEU A 792 -22.39 -0.57 6.26
C LEU A 792 -21.80 -1.90 6.71
N ASN A 793 -20.96 -2.49 5.88
CA ASN A 793 -20.32 -3.77 6.21
C ASN A 793 -19.35 -3.62 7.38
N PHE A 794 -18.64 -2.49 7.45
CA PHE A 794 -17.76 -2.17 8.56
C PHE A 794 -18.55 -2.04 9.88
N PHE A 795 -19.61 -1.24 9.93
CA PHE A 795 -20.45 -1.11 11.12
C PHE A 795 -21.21 -2.39 11.48
N THR A 796 -21.52 -3.23 10.49
CA THR A 796 -22.10 -4.57 10.74
C THR A 796 -21.13 -5.38 11.61
N LYS A 797 -19.82 -5.32 11.31
CA LYS A 797 -18.76 -5.94 12.12
C LYS A 797 -18.60 -5.27 13.48
N VAL A 798 -18.51 -3.94 13.53
CA VAL A 798 -18.31 -3.16 14.79
C VAL A 798 -19.45 -3.40 15.79
N PHE A 799 -20.69 -3.51 15.33
CA PHE A 799 -21.85 -3.78 16.17
C PHE A 799 -22.16 -5.27 16.34
N ASN A 800 -21.30 -6.17 15.84
CA ASN A 800 -21.46 -7.62 15.90
C ASN A 800 -22.82 -8.12 15.41
N LYS A 801 -23.25 -7.61 14.25
CA LYS A 801 -24.49 -8.03 13.56
C LYS A 801 -24.17 -9.17 12.59
N LYS A 802 -25.10 -10.10 12.37
CA LYS A 802 -24.84 -11.28 11.53
C LYS A 802 -24.66 -10.91 10.06
N ASN A 803 -25.32 -9.85 9.60
CA ASN A 803 -25.30 -9.38 8.22
C ASN A 803 -25.77 -7.90 8.15
N THR A 804 -25.65 -7.30 6.97
CA THR A 804 -26.05 -5.91 6.70
C THR A 804 -27.55 -5.65 6.93
N LYS A 805 -28.40 -6.68 6.72
CA LYS A 805 -29.84 -6.62 6.99
C LYS A 805 -30.10 -6.41 8.48
N ASP A 806 -29.45 -7.17 9.36
CA ASP A 806 -29.62 -7.06 10.81
C ASP A 806 -29.17 -5.69 11.34
N LEU A 807 -28.10 -5.11 10.77
CA LEU A 807 -27.70 -3.74 11.09
C LEU A 807 -28.78 -2.74 10.66
N PHE A 808 -29.25 -2.83 9.41
CA PHE A 808 -30.27 -1.96 8.87
C PHE A 808 -31.57 -2.02 9.68
N LEU A 809 -32.04 -3.21 10.03
CA LEU A 809 -33.23 -3.37 10.87
C LEU A 809 -33.04 -2.81 12.28
N SER A 810 -31.81 -2.78 12.81
CA SER A 810 -31.55 -2.21 14.14
C SER A 810 -31.62 -0.67 14.19
N ILE A 811 -31.50 0.00 13.04
CA ILE A 811 -31.56 1.47 12.95
C ILE A 811 -32.95 1.97 12.51
N VAL A 812 -33.77 1.13 11.89
CA VAL A 812 -35.15 1.48 11.47
C VAL A 812 -36.15 1.16 12.60
N SER A 813 -37.29 1.87 12.61
CA SER A 813 -38.24 1.89 13.72
C SER A 813 -39.49 1.00 13.55
N ASP A 814 -39.80 0.55 12.32
CA ASP A 814 -41.02 -0.21 12.01
C ASP A 814 -40.70 -1.63 11.50
N GLU A 815 -41.52 -2.63 11.83
CA GLU A 815 -41.45 -3.98 11.24
C GLU A 815 -42.39 -4.05 10.01
N SER A 816 -41.85 -4.23 8.81
CA SER A 816 -42.66 -4.42 7.59
C SER A 816 -41.95 -5.29 6.56
N ASP A 817 -42.71 -6.02 5.74
CA ASP A 817 -42.21 -6.88 4.66
C ASP A 817 -41.37 -6.13 3.59
N ASN A 818 -41.52 -4.81 3.48
CA ASN A 818 -40.78 -4.00 2.50
C ASN A 818 -39.33 -3.70 2.94
N LEU A 819 -39.04 -3.76 4.25
CA LEU A 819 -37.68 -3.57 4.76
C LEU A 819 -36.79 -4.76 4.38
N ASP A 820 -37.36 -5.95 4.31
CA ASP A 820 -36.68 -7.14 3.83
C ASP A 820 -36.26 -7.03 2.37
N LEU A 821 -37.06 -6.35 1.54
CA LEU A 821 -36.73 -6.10 0.13
C LEU A 821 -35.54 -5.13 0.01
N ILE A 822 -35.56 -4.01 0.73
CA ILE A 822 -34.46 -3.02 0.72
C ILE A 822 -33.19 -3.62 1.31
N ALA A 823 -33.30 -4.36 2.42
CA ALA A 823 -32.17 -5.05 3.02
C ALA A 823 -31.61 -6.15 2.10
N GLY A 824 -32.47 -6.85 1.36
CA GLY A 824 -32.07 -7.78 0.30
C GLY A 824 -31.30 -7.10 -0.83
N MET A 825 -31.75 -5.93 -1.28
CA MET A 825 -31.04 -5.13 -2.30
C MET A 825 -29.65 -4.68 -1.82
N LEU A 826 -29.54 -4.15 -0.59
CA LEU A 826 -28.26 -3.76 0.00
C LEU A 826 -27.32 -4.97 0.14
N SER A 827 -27.84 -6.12 0.55
CA SER A 827 -27.06 -7.36 0.64
C SER A 827 -26.54 -7.82 -0.72
N GLN A 828 -27.37 -7.77 -1.76
CA GLN A 828 -26.95 -8.14 -3.12
C GLN A 828 -25.95 -7.16 -3.71
N GLN A 829 -26.15 -5.86 -3.50
CA GLN A 829 -25.17 -4.83 -3.90
C GLN A 829 -23.82 -5.11 -3.24
N SER A 830 -23.84 -5.46 -1.95
CA SER A 830 -22.64 -5.87 -1.23
C SER A 830 -21.97 -7.12 -1.79
N ARG A 831 -22.72 -8.07 -2.33
CA ARG A 831 -22.15 -9.27 -2.98
C ARG A 831 -21.53 -8.91 -4.32
N ARG A 832 -22.19 -8.06 -5.12
CA ARG A 832 -21.72 -7.63 -6.44
C ARG A 832 -20.43 -6.83 -6.39
N GLU A 833 -20.31 -5.89 -5.46
CA GLU A 833 -19.08 -5.09 -5.29
C GLU A 833 -17.84 -5.93 -5.02
N LYS A 834 -17.99 -7.12 -4.38
CA LYS A 834 -16.84 -8.01 -4.13
C LYS A 834 -16.27 -8.63 -5.40
N VAL A 835 -17.07 -8.76 -6.45
CA VAL A 835 -16.72 -9.46 -7.69
C VAL A 835 -16.81 -8.59 -8.93
N SER A 836 -17.30 -7.34 -8.84
CA SER A 836 -17.58 -6.48 -9.98
C SER A 836 -16.32 -6.13 -10.77
N GLY A 837 -15.24 -5.73 -10.08
CA GLY A 837 -13.95 -5.46 -10.71
C GLY A 837 -13.43 -6.68 -11.46
N ILE A 838 -13.41 -7.83 -10.79
CA ILE A 838 -12.92 -9.11 -11.33
C ILE A 838 -13.80 -9.61 -12.49
N THR A 839 -15.13 -9.46 -12.41
CA THR A 839 -16.05 -9.81 -13.51
C THR A 839 -15.84 -8.91 -14.72
N SER A 840 -15.60 -7.61 -14.49
CA SER A 840 -15.23 -6.66 -15.55
C SER A 840 -13.90 -7.05 -16.20
N LEU A 841 -12.91 -7.46 -15.42
CA LEU A 841 -11.65 -8.01 -15.94
C LEU A 841 -11.89 -9.18 -16.88
N PHE A 842 -12.73 -10.13 -16.46
CA PHE A 842 -13.05 -11.31 -17.26
C PHE A 842 -13.74 -10.93 -18.57
N ALA A 843 -14.74 -10.05 -18.52
CA ALA A 843 -15.43 -9.58 -19.72
C ALA A 843 -14.47 -8.88 -20.70
N LYS A 844 -13.66 -7.94 -20.20
CA LYS A 844 -12.64 -7.24 -21.00
C LYS A 844 -11.57 -8.17 -21.56
N ASN A 845 -11.18 -9.19 -20.80
CA ASN A 845 -10.27 -10.22 -21.28
C ASN A 845 -10.86 -11.01 -22.44
N GLN A 846 -12.15 -11.36 -22.39
CA GLN A 846 -12.84 -12.04 -23.49
C GLN A 846 -12.98 -11.13 -24.73
N GLU A 847 -13.31 -9.85 -24.55
CA GLU A 847 -13.31 -8.85 -25.63
C GLU A 847 -11.93 -8.74 -26.28
N TRP A 848 -10.87 -8.69 -25.46
CA TRP A 848 -9.50 -8.63 -25.93
C TRP A 848 -9.10 -9.90 -26.70
N ILE A 849 -9.38 -11.11 -26.18
CA ILE A 849 -9.15 -12.38 -26.88
C ILE A 849 -9.88 -12.41 -28.22
N GLN A 850 -11.13 -11.94 -28.24
CA GLN A 850 -11.91 -11.88 -29.47
C GLN A 850 -11.29 -10.90 -30.48
N SER A 851 -10.80 -9.74 -30.02
CA SER A 851 -10.08 -8.79 -30.87
C SER A 851 -8.81 -9.39 -31.49
N ILE A 852 -8.06 -10.21 -30.73
CA ILE A 852 -6.88 -10.92 -31.23
C ILE A 852 -7.27 -11.93 -32.31
N LYS A 853 -8.32 -12.73 -32.06
CA LYS A 853 -8.82 -13.73 -33.02
C LYS A 853 -9.32 -13.09 -34.31
N GLU A 854 -10.05 -11.98 -34.21
CA GLU A 854 -10.54 -11.22 -35.36
C GLU A 854 -9.41 -10.58 -36.14
N ASN A 855 -8.44 -9.96 -35.45
CA ASN A 855 -7.25 -9.42 -36.08
C ASN A 855 -6.49 -10.52 -36.82
N HIS A 856 -6.21 -11.66 -36.17
CA HIS A 856 -5.58 -12.79 -36.83
C HIS A 856 -6.35 -13.23 -38.09
N LYS A 857 -7.67 -13.43 -37.99
CA LYS A 857 -8.52 -13.82 -39.13
C LYS A 857 -8.48 -12.81 -40.28
N ASN A 858 -8.30 -11.53 -39.98
CA ASN A 858 -8.19 -10.48 -40.98
C ASN A 858 -6.80 -10.43 -41.61
N GLN A 859 -5.73 -10.53 -40.81
CA GLN A 859 -4.34 -10.43 -41.30
C GLN A 859 -3.87 -11.67 -42.07
N ILE A 860 -4.34 -12.88 -41.73
CA ILE A 860 -3.96 -14.10 -42.49
C ILE A 860 -4.43 -14.09 -43.95
N LYS A 861 -5.30 -13.14 -44.33
CA LYS A 861 -5.73 -12.94 -45.71
C LYS A 861 -4.81 -12.01 -46.49
N ASP A 862 -3.92 -11.28 -45.81
CA ASP A 862 -2.96 -10.39 -46.43
C ASP A 862 -1.70 -11.19 -46.81
N PRO A 863 -1.37 -11.31 -48.11
CA PRO A 863 -0.18 -12.04 -48.56
C PRO A 863 1.13 -11.27 -48.31
N SER A 864 1.06 -9.99 -47.92
CA SER A 864 2.24 -9.16 -47.62
C SER A 864 2.76 -9.32 -46.19
N ILE A 865 2.00 -10.00 -45.33
CA ILE A 865 2.32 -10.23 -43.92
C ILE A 865 2.75 -11.69 -43.75
N ASN A 866 3.81 -11.93 -42.98
CA ASN A 866 4.17 -13.30 -42.64
C ASN A 866 3.28 -13.83 -41.50
N HIS A 867 2.46 -14.82 -41.83
CA HIS A 867 1.40 -15.34 -40.94
C HIS A 867 1.94 -16.02 -39.68
N ASN A 868 3.23 -16.39 -39.63
CA ASN A 868 3.86 -16.97 -38.44
C ASN A 868 3.99 -15.98 -37.28
N PHE A 869 3.87 -14.68 -37.55
CA PHE A 869 4.10 -13.60 -36.59
C PHE A 869 2.84 -12.82 -36.24
N VAL A 870 1.69 -13.22 -36.76
CA VAL A 870 0.41 -12.60 -36.44
C VAL A 870 -0.08 -13.16 -35.09
N PRO A 871 -0.23 -12.34 -34.04
CA PRO A 871 -0.71 -12.83 -32.74
C PRO A 871 -2.12 -13.41 -32.87
N ASN A 872 -2.35 -14.59 -32.30
CA ASN A 872 -3.64 -15.28 -32.40
C ASN A 872 -4.16 -15.88 -31.08
N TYR A 873 -3.42 -15.67 -29.98
CA TYR A 873 -3.76 -16.18 -28.66
C TYR A 873 -3.74 -15.01 -27.65
N GLY A 874 -4.65 -15.09 -26.67
CA GLY A 874 -4.65 -14.28 -25.46
C GLY A 874 -4.70 -15.18 -24.24
N ILE A 875 -4.69 -14.60 -23.04
CA ILE A 875 -4.80 -15.36 -21.78
C ILE A 875 -6.25 -15.72 -21.55
N ASP A 876 -6.64 -16.96 -21.85
CA ASP A 876 -7.98 -17.46 -21.59
C ASP A 876 -8.20 -17.74 -20.09
N LEU A 877 -8.98 -16.89 -19.44
CA LEU A 877 -9.30 -17.03 -18.02
C LEU A 877 -10.32 -18.15 -17.74
N SER A 878 -11.00 -18.68 -18.76
CA SER A 878 -12.04 -19.72 -18.62
C SER A 878 -11.49 -21.15 -18.57
N THR A 879 -10.26 -21.37 -19.04
CA THR A 879 -9.68 -22.71 -19.10
C THR A 879 -9.49 -23.28 -17.69
N VAL A 880 -10.02 -24.48 -17.47
CA VAL A 880 -9.90 -25.22 -16.21
C VAL A 880 -8.50 -25.85 -16.12
N SER A 881 -7.80 -25.59 -15.02
CA SER A 881 -6.49 -26.19 -14.73
C SER A 881 -6.62 -27.56 -14.06
N ASN A 882 -5.52 -28.27 -13.83
CA ASN A 882 -5.47 -29.64 -13.26
C ASN A 882 -6.01 -29.78 -11.81
N GLY A 883 -6.69 -28.76 -11.27
CA GLY A 883 -7.38 -28.78 -9.98
C GLY A 883 -8.89 -28.53 -10.04
N GLY A 884 -9.50 -28.55 -11.24
CA GLY A 884 -10.94 -28.35 -11.42
C GLY A 884 -11.42 -26.90 -11.33
N LYS A 885 -10.51 -25.94 -11.11
CA LYS A 885 -10.79 -24.50 -11.11
C LYS A 885 -10.27 -23.84 -12.38
N SER A 886 -11.05 -22.93 -12.95
CA SER A 886 -10.63 -22.00 -14.00
C SER A 886 -9.57 -21.02 -13.49
N LYS A 887 -8.76 -20.48 -14.40
CA LYS A 887 -7.80 -19.40 -14.08
C LYS A 887 -8.50 -18.19 -13.43
N PHE A 888 -9.73 -17.89 -13.84
CA PHE A 888 -10.58 -16.88 -13.23
C PHE A 888 -10.90 -17.18 -11.76
N GLU A 889 -11.30 -18.41 -11.43
CA GLU A 889 -11.55 -18.84 -10.05
C GLU A 889 -10.27 -18.86 -9.21
N MET A 890 -9.13 -19.16 -9.82
CA MET A 890 -7.82 -19.08 -9.17
C MET A 890 -7.45 -17.63 -8.83
N LEU A 891 -7.75 -16.66 -9.70
CA LEU A 891 -7.61 -15.23 -9.39
C LEU A 891 -8.56 -14.76 -8.29
N LEU A 892 -9.81 -15.22 -8.31
CA LEU A 892 -10.81 -14.92 -7.27
C LEU A 892 -10.36 -15.40 -5.89
N THR A 893 -9.81 -16.61 -5.82
CA THR A 893 -9.40 -17.26 -4.57
C THR A 893 -7.91 -17.11 -4.26
N SER A 894 -7.20 -16.26 -5.02
CA SER A 894 -5.75 -16.13 -4.90
C SER A 894 -5.32 -15.72 -3.50
N ALA A 895 -4.36 -16.48 -2.97
CA ALA A 895 -3.71 -16.22 -1.69
C ALA A 895 -3.10 -14.81 -1.62
N VAL A 896 -2.53 -14.39 -2.75
CA VAL A 896 -1.78 -13.15 -2.91
C VAL A 896 -2.61 -11.95 -2.49
N PHE A 897 -3.88 -11.95 -2.89
CA PHE A 897 -4.82 -10.84 -2.71
C PHE A 897 -5.83 -11.07 -1.58
N ASN A 898 -5.58 -12.05 -0.70
CA ASN A 898 -6.44 -12.32 0.44
C ASN A 898 -5.87 -11.61 1.70
N PRO A 899 -6.48 -10.49 2.14
CA PRO A 899 -6.00 -9.74 3.31
C PRO A 899 -6.23 -10.48 4.64
N ASN A 900 -7.13 -11.47 4.65
CA ASN A 900 -7.54 -12.19 5.86
C ASN A 900 -6.83 -13.53 6.05
N LYS A 901 -5.93 -13.92 5.14
CA LYS A 901 -5.32 -15.24 5.17
C LYS A 901 -4.60 -15.48 6.50
N THR A 902 -4.92 -16.59 7.14
CA THR A 902 -4.19 -17.14 8.29
C THR A 902 -3.60 -18.50 7.89
N SER A 903 -2.49 -18.89 8.49
CA SER A 903 -1.76 -20.13 8.15
C SER A 903 -2.65 -21.40 8.22
N ASP A 904 -3.69 -21.41 9.04
CA ASP A 904 -4.59 -22.55 9.20
C ASP A 904 -5.58 -22.74 8.02
N GLN A 905 -5.84 -21.72 7.20
CA GLN A 905 -6.73 -21.83 6.03
C GLN A 905 -6.05 -22.47 4.81
N ILE A 906 -4.72 -22.42 4.72
CA ILE A 906 -3.96 -23.00 3.60
C ILE A 906 -4.06 -24.54 3.60
N ASN A 907 -4.10 -25.15 4.80
CA ASN A 907 -4.25 -26.60 4.94
C ASN A 907 -5.70 -27.09 4.75
N ARG A 908 -6.70 -26.23 4.97
CA ARG A 908 -8.12 -26.56 4.75
C ARG A 908 -8.57 -26.35 3.31
N GLU A 909 -8.07 -25.35 2.60
CA GLU A 909 -8.44 -25.12 1.19
C GLU A 909 -7.82 -26.14 0.22
N MET A 910 -6.76 -26.86 0.63
CA MET A 910 -6.31 -28.07 -0.05
C MET A 910 -7.18 -29.30 0.23
N SER A 911 -8.09 -29.26 1.21
CA SER A 911 -8.90 -30.41 1.65
C SER A 911 -10.42 -30.23 1.63
N GLU A 912 -10.96 -29.02 1.43
CA GLU A 912 -12.43 -28.81 1.35
C GLU A 912 -12.87 -28.13 0.05
N SER A 913 -13.48 -28.96 -0.81
CA SER A 913 -14.54 -28.53 -1.72
C SER A 913 -15.72 -27.96 -0.92
N ARG A 914 -16.31 -26.84 -1.37
CA ARG A 914 -17.74 -26.64 -1.66
C ARG A 914 -18.15 -25.18 -1.56
N GLY A 915 -18.89 -24.75 -2.58
CA GLY A 915 -19.62 -23.50 -2.62
C GLY A 915 -20.57 -23.43 -3.83
N ASP A 916 -21.17 -24.56 -4.22
CA ASP A 916 -22.46 -24.49 -4.91
C ASP A 916 -23.50 -24.00 -3.89
N SER A 917 -24.38 -23.11 -4.36
CA SER A 917 -25.63 -22.58 -3.78
C SER A 917 -25.63 -21.16 -3.15
N ILE A 918 -26.33 -20.27 -3.90
CA ILE A 918 -27.06 -19.01 -3.56
C ILE A 918 -26.30 -17.68 -3.58
#